data_AF-W4L486-F1
#
_entry.id   AF-W4L486-F1
#
_cell.length_a   1.000
_cell.length_b   1.000
_cell.length_c   1.000
_cell.angle_alpha   90.00
_cell.angle_beta   90.00
_cell.angle_gamma   90.00
#
_symmetry.space_group_name_H-M   'P 1'
#
loop_
_entity.id
_entity.type
_entity.pdbx_description
1 polymer ?
#
loop_
_entity_poly.entity_id
_entity_poly.type
_entity_poly.pdbx_seq_one_letter_code
_entity_poly.pdbx_strand_id
1 'polypeptide(L)'
;MHRQLPGKLQAILEHEFAEALPIIDLFVDMLHTVVGSRPLMARLLEVASGRTGEPWDVRQIATLMLEHQVLKLPARYDDDHHFLLSRLGLSSPHGDGDRVLDMVLKEGYTTTQAHAFVRELHRKLEKLNRVHHQIKGDDTTEEGLRDFLFLARQPCKLALARYLFTPQEVVQQIQQHVKHSKALHDLLEPQHPYMTEEAEYLLSTLPDYEANILRMLSESSRIYWVSDQTSSATNAFVQYPVGTVVLVLKPPGSDFEIELKRAGLRGEQVLGIVYERQGWPVPTSHRLQGGSSKWALYWEAGAAALFSRIYRLVHGSQAPISRTTSRATIKTIPVGDHEVQTLDYFTASDRFGAGFHDMRHAMKQSIEAFKQERSWSLPELPGDLGLTVQFINHAAPAQAILAGTSAFRLDWLAGCFGEGVPVETSGQDPKRFIDCLLEEVLGVYTPPEVRYRDSQSYVDDALAKPENRSRANRVYLSVMGQMGRFWGTLLAVGGYSNGESVIGRNVGLKSVWDQGQWHVRIVFMDHDGLCIIGKTGNEFRPYPAVIGMVSDEAHLLGSRSSLPLSRGAYDYLADIYRIEPETGNEGERQFHQELEYAYDRTKHQLAENAALKGLFHPSVIEELEDWGRWVVRFLDARERGTTVECWNQETRQRLEGEGYETGVINEYVSAMSGNEFFLKRQRYFDRYRVADLGS
;
A
#
# COMPACT_ATOMS: atom_id res chain seq x y z
N MET A 1 1.03 50.98 15.32
CA MET A 1 0.16 50.03 16.04
C MET A 1 0.75 48.65 15.81
N HIS A 2 1.28 48.00 16.84
CA HIS A 2 1.69 46.59 16.72
C HIS A 2 0.43 45.76 16.49
N ARG A 3 0.35 45.08 15.35
CA ARG A 3 -0.75 44.13 15.09
C ARG A 3 -0.58 42.97 16.07
N GLN A 4 -1.64 42.62 16.78
CA GLN A 4 -1.64 41.55 17.77
C GLN A 4 -2.71 40.53 17.37
N LEU A 5 -2.45 39.25 17.63
CA LEU A 5 -3.46 38.22 17.44
C LEU A 5 -4.62 38.42 18.43
N PRO A 6 -5.85 38.01 18.07
CA PRO A 6 -6.90 37.82 19.05
C PRO A 6 -6.40 36.94 20.20
N GLY A 7 -6.56 37.38 21.45
CA GLY A 7 -5.93 36.73 22.61
C GLY A 7 -6.23 35.24 22.76
N LYS A 8 -7.40 34.78 22.27
CA LYS A 8 -7.78 33.37 22.22
C LYS A 8 -6.90 32.54 21.26
N LEU A 9 -6.59 33.08 20.09
CA LEU A 9 -5.72 32.42 19.11
C LEU A 9 -4.27 32.41 19.59
N GLN A 10 -3.83 33.52 20.19
CA GLN A 10 -2.50 33.61 20.80
C GLN A 10 -2.30 32.55 21.89
N ALA A 11 -3.28 32.39 22.79
CA ALA A 11 -3.21 31.38 23.84
C ALA A 11 -3.07 29.93 23.30
N ILE A 12 -3.69 29.63 22.14
CA ILE A 12 -3.52 28.33 21.48
C ILE A 12 -2.08 28.16 20.99
N LEU A 13 -1.52 29.17 20.30
CA LEU A 13 -0.16 29.10 19.79
C LEU A 13 0.88 29.01 20.91
N GLU A 14 0.70 29.78 21.99
CA GLU A 14 1.56 29.74 23.18
C GLU A 14 1.52 28.37 23.86
N HIS A 15 0.33 27.75 23.92
CA HIS A 15 0.17 26.40 24.45
C HIS A 15 0.85 25.34 23.59
N GLU A 16 0.73 25.41 22.27
CA GLU A 16 1.23 24.38 21.35
C GLU A 16 2.74 24.50 21.08
N PHE A 17 3.34 25.70 21.20
CA PHE A 17 4.73 25.96 20.80
C PHE A 17 5.62 26.62 21.87
N ALA A 18 5.20 26.66 23.13
CA ALA A 18 6.00 27.06 24.29
C ALA A 18 6.95 28.27 24.06
N GLU A 19 6.37 29.46 23.86
CA GLU A 19 7.08 30.74 23.61
C GLU A 19 7.84 30.85 22.27
N ALA A 20 7.52 30.06 21.25
CA ALA A 20 8.06 30.26 19.90
C ALA A 20 7.51 31.56 19.24
N LEU A 21 8.06 32.72 19.64
CA LEU A 21 7.79 34.04 19.07
C LEU A 21 7.78 34.05 17.53
N PRO A 22 8.67 33.32 16.82
CA PRO A 22 8.65 33.29 15.36
C PRO A 22 7.33 32.77 14.76
N ILE A 23 6.68 31.77 15.37
CA ILE A 23 5.40 31.24 14.88
C ILE A 23 4.30 32.28 15.07
N ILE A 24 4.26 32.94 16.24
CA ILE A 24 3.26 33.96 16.54
C ILE A 24 3.35 35.09 15.51
N ASP A 25 4.55 35.56 15.19
CA ASP A 25 4.77 36.61 14.18
C ASP A 25 4.31 36.17 12.78
N LEU A 26 4.53 34.91 12.40
CA LEU A 26 4.04 34.40 11.11
C LEU A 26 2.51 34.37 11.04
N PHE A 27 1.83 34.00 12.13
CA PHE A 27 0.37 34.07 12.21
C PHE A 27 -0.15 35.50 12.22
N VAL A 28 0.51 36.43 12.93
CA VAL A 28 0.18 37.86 12.89
C VAL A 28 0.23 38.35 11.44
N ASP A 29 1.32 38.06 10.74
CA ASP A 29 1.45 38.47 9.34
C ASP A 29 0.38 37.82 8.48
N MET A 30 0.19 36.49 8.57
CA MET A 30 -0.79 35.78 7.74
C MET A 30 -2.22 36.29 7.93
N LEU A 31 -2.67 36.49 9.17
CA LEU A 31 -4.06 36.86 9.45
C LEU A 31 -4.38 38.32 9.11
N HIS A 32 -3.39 39.22 9.16
CA HIS A 32 -3.61 40.65 8.89
C HIS A 32 -3.17 41.11 7.49
N THR A 33 -2.62 40.19 6.69
CA THR A 33 -2.13 40.52 5.35
C THR A 33 -3.23 40.31 4.31
N VAL A 34 -3.38 41.28 3.41
CA VAL A 34 -4.33 41.21 2.30
C VAL A 34 -3.91 40.07 1.35
N VAL A 35 -4.91 39.44 0.72
CA VAL A 35 -4.81 38.42 -0.33
C VAL A 35 -3.54 38.55 -1.18
N GLY A 36 -2.65 37.54 -1.15
CA GLY A 36 -1.55 37.40 -2.12
C GLY A 36 -0.30 38.24 -1.87
N SER A 37 0.12 38.45 -0.62
CA SER A 37 1.28 39.29 -0.32
C SER A 37 2.63 38.64 -0.65
N ARG A 38 3.31 39.14 -1.68
CA ARG A 38 4.66 38.70 -2.06
C ARG A 38 5.69 38.76 -0.91
N PRO A 39 5.77 39.82 -0.08
CA PRO A 39 6.66 39.83 1.08
C PRO A 39 6.41 38.68 2.07
N LEU A 40 5.14 38.38 2.36
CA LEU A 40 4.78 37.27 3.24
C LEU A 40 5.14 35.92 2.60
N MET A 41 4.81 35.71 1.32
CA MET A 41 5.19 34.50 0.60
C MET A 41 6.70 34.28 0.58
N ALA A 42 7.50 35.35 0.40
CA ALA A 42 8.96 35.27 0.48
C ALA A 42 9.46 34.83 1.86
N ARG A 43 8.89 35.40 2.94
CA ARG A 43 9.20 35.00 4.32
C ARG A 43 8.82 33.54 4.60
N LEU A 44 7.63 33.13 4.16
CA LEU A 44 7.16 31.74 4.32
C LEU A 44 8.04 30.75 3.58
N LEU A 45 8.49 31.07 2.36
CA LEU A 45 9.43 30.26 1.60
C LEU A 45 10.77 30.11 2.34
N GLU A 46 11.31 31.20 2.89
CA GLU A 46 12.55 31.17 3.67
C GLU A 46 12.42 30.25 4.88
N VAL A 47 11.37 30.47 5.69
CA VAL A 47 11.09 29.66 6.88
C VAL A 47 10.86 28.21 6.53
N ALA A 48 9.97 27.90 5.58
CA ALA A 48 9.63 26.53 5.22
C ALA A 48 10.83 25.75 4.65
N SER A 49 11.73 26.44 3.94
CA SER A 49 12.97 25.85 3.44
C SER A 49 14.04 25.62 4.52
N GLY A 50 13.83 26.07 5.76
CA GLY A 50 14.76 25.86 6.87
C GLY A 50 16.07 26.65 6.74
N ARG A 51 16.10 27.70 5.92
CA ARG A 51 17.34 28.44 5.62
C ARG A 51 17.93 29.18 6.82
N THR A 52 17.13 29.44 7.86
CA THR A 52 17.61 30.10 9.08
C THR A 52 17.71 29.15 10.28
N GLY A 53 17.55 27.84 10.05
CA GLY A 53 17.67 26.80 11.08
C GLY A 53 16.38 26.54 11.85
N GLU A 54 15.23 26.81 11.23
CA GLU A 54 13.93 26.66 11.87
C GLU A 54 13.60 25.19 12.19
N PRO A 55 13.00 24.93 13.35
CA PRO A 55 12.48 23.61 13.71
C PRO A 55 11.54 23.02 12.66
N TRP A 56 11.49 21.68 12.59
CA TRP A 56 10.71 20.95 11.58
C TRP A 56 9.22 21.30 11.61
N ASP A 57 8.63 21.39 12.79
CA ASP A 57 7.22 21.76 12.99
C ASP A 57 6.91 23.19 12.53
N VAL A 58 7.81 24.15 12.79
CA VAL A 58 7.71 25.52 12.28
C VAL A 58 7.70 25.52 10.74
N ARG A 59 8.59 24.73 10.11
CA ARG A 59 8.68 24.61 8.65
C ARG A 59 7.40 24.03 8.04
N GLN A 60 6.81 23.03 8.71
CA GLN A 60 5.54 22.43 8.29
C GLN A 60 4.39 23.45 8.32
N ILE A 61 4.29 24.24 9.39
CA ILE A 61 3.28 25.30 9.51
C ILE A 61 3.47 26.36 8.43
N ALA A 62 4.70 26.84 8.24
CA ALA A 62 5.01 27.82 7.20
C ALA A 62 4.68 27.29 5.79
N THR A 63 4.85 25.99 5.54
CA THR A 63 4.43 25.35 4.28
C THR A 63 2.92 25.41 4.09
N LEU A 64 2.13 25.06 5.11
CA LEU A 64 0.67 25.12 5.02
C LEU A 64 0.16 26.57 4.89
N MET A 65 0.81 27.52 5.54
CA MET A 65 0.55 28.95 5.35
C MET A 65 0.86 29.41 3.92
N LEU A 66 1.95 28.91 3.32
CA LEU A 66 2.29 29.21 1.93
C LEU A 66 1.21 28.67 0.99
N GLU A 67 0.75 27.43 1.17
CA GLU A 67 -0.37 26.85 0.41
C GLU A 67 -1.65 27.68 0.56
N HIS A 68 -1.94 28.15 1.77
CA HIS A 68 -3.05 29.07 2.00
C HIS A 68 -2.89 30.36 1.20
N GLN A 69 -1.70 30.96 1.14
CA GLN A 69 -1.46 32.16 0.33
C GLN A 69 -1.61 31.89 -1.17
N VAL A 70 -1.16 30.73 -1.67
CA VAL A 70 -1.39 30.33 -3.07
C VAL A 70 -2.87 30.28 -3.38
N LEU A 71 -3.68 29.63 -2.53
CA LEU A 71 -5.13 29.55 -2.72
C LEU A 71 -5.86 30.90 -2.65
N LYS A 72 -5.24 31.94 -2.09
CA LYS A 72 -5.77 33.31 -2.11
C LYS A 72 -5.50 34.02 -3.44
N LEU A 73 -4.48 33.62 -4.19
CA LEU A 73 -4.24 34.16 -5.53
C LEU A 73 -5.36 33.71 -6.48
N PRO A 74 -5.70 34.50 -7.51
CA PRO A 74 -6.60 34.02 -8.55
C PRO A 74 -5.98 32.82 -9.27
N ALA A 75 -6.76 31.80 -9.63
CA ALA A 75 -6.28 30.62 -10.38
C ALA A 75 -5.94 30.93 -11.86
N ARG A 76 -5.40 32.11 -12.13
CA ARG A 76 -4.82 32.54 -13.41
C ARG A 76 -3.35 32.85 -13.15
N TYR A 77 -2.49 32.39 -14.04
CA TYR A 77 -1.07 32.68 -13.92
C TYR A 77 -0.79 34.18 -14.01
N ASP A 78 0.03 34.68 -13.09
CA ASP A 78 0.49 36.07 -12.99
C ASP A 78 1.91 36.13 -12.39
N ASP A 79 2.41 37.34 -12.16
CA ASP A 79 3.76 37.56 -11.66
C ASP A 79 4.02 36.94 -10.28
N ASP A 80 2.99 36.80 -9.43
CA ASP A 80 3.14 36.19 -8.11
C ASP A 80 3.28 34.68 -8.20
N HIS A 81 2.55 34.05 -9.12
CA HIS A 81 2.79 32.66 -9.47
C HIS A 81 4.18 32.47 -10.07
N HIS A 82 4.60 33.34 -11.00
CA HIS A 82 5.95 33.27 -11.56
C HIS A 82 7.03 33.33 -10.46
N PHE A 83 6.89 34.29 -9.53
CA PHE A 83 7.78 34.43 -8.38
C PHE A 83 7.81 33.15 -7.53
N LEU A 84 6.65 32.60 -7.16
CA LEU A 84 6.56 31.38 -6.36
C LEU A 84 7.21 30.17 -7.05
N LEU A 85 6.84 29.92 -8.31
CA LEU A 85 7.35 28.78 -9.08
C LEU A 85 8.87 28.86 -9.25
N SER A 86 9.41 30.07 -9.47
CA SER A 86 10.86 30.26 -9.55
C SER A 86 11.55 29.94 -8.22
N ARG A 87 10.97 30.38 -7.09
CA ARG A 87 11.53 30.15 -5.76
C ARG A 87 11.43 28.70 -5.29
N LEU A 88 10.43 27.97 -5.74
CA LEU A 88 10.28 26.52 -5.52
C LEU A 88 11.15 25.70 -6.49
N GLY A 89 11.87 26.34 -7.42
CA GLY A 89 12.68 25.64 -8.42
C GLY A 89 11.85 24.92 -9.49
N LEU A 90 10.59 25.31 -9.68
CA LEU A 90 9.67 24.73 -10.66
C LEU A 90 9.70 25.43 -12.02
N SER A 91 10.31 26.61 -12.12
CA SER A 91 10.56 27.30 -13.39
C SER A 91 12.03 27.68 -13.51
N SER A 92 12.55 27.71 -14.75
CA SER A 92 13.93 28.14 -14.99
C SER A 92 14.08 29.63 -14.68
N PRO A 93 15.12 30.05 -13.94
CA PRO A 93 15.40 31.47 -13.69
C PRO A 93 15.66 32.28 -14.97
N HIS A 94 16.00 31.59 -16.06
CA HIS A 94 16.36 32.17 -17.36
C HIS A 94 15.45 31.68 -18.50
N GLY A 95 14.38 30.93 -18.17
CA GLY A 95 13.46 30.39 -19.16
C GLY A 95 12.39 31.39 -19.59
N ASP A 96 11.78 31.11 -20.73
CA ASP A 96 10.50 31.71 -21.13
C ASP A 96 9.50 31.42 -20.01
N GLY A 97 9.00 32.45 -19.32
CA GLY A 97 8.23 32.33 -18.07
C GLY A 97 6.97 31.47 -18.17
N ASP A 98 6.59 31.07 -19.39
CA ASP A 98 5.38 30.33 -19.71
C ASP A 98 5.45 28.82 -19.41
N ARG A 99 6.59 28.28 -18.94
CA ARG A 99 6.74 26.85 -18.65
C ARG A 99 7.31 26.52 -17.27
N VAL A 100 6.81 25.41 -16.70
CA VAL A 100 7.40 24.72 -15.54
C VAL A 100 8.25 23.53 -15.99
N LEU A 101 9.09 23.02 -15.10
CA LEU A 101 9.97 21.87 -15.36
C LEU A 101 9.17 20.60 -15.63
N ASP A 102 9.65 19.76 -16.55
CA ASP A 102 8.99 18.52 -16.96
C ASP A 102 8.82 17.49 -15.83
N MET A 103 9.59 17.62 -14.73
CA MET A 103 9.49 16.73 -13.56
C MET A 103 8.08 16.66 -12.97
N VAL A 104 7.29 17.74 -13.09
CA VAL A 104 5.91 17.78 -12.58
C VAL A 104 5.01 16.76 -13.28
N LEU A 105 5.34 16.30 -14.49
CA LEU A 105 4.56 15.29 -15.19
C LEU A 105 4.60 13.94 -14.46
N LYS A 106 5.75 13.56 -13.88
CA LYS A 106 5.85 12.34 -13.04
C LYS A 106 5.06 12.45 -11.74
N GLU A 107 4.75 13.68 -11.32
CA GLU A 107 3.99 13.96 -10.11
C GLU A 107 2.47 13.91 -10.32
N GLY A 108 2.02 13.57 -11.53
CA GLY A 108 0.60 13.43 -11.88
C GLY A 108 -0.03 14.67 -12.52
N TYR A 109 0.73 15.75 -12.77
CA TYR A 109 0.25 16.89 -13.55
C TYR A 109 0.19 16.55 -15.05
N THR A 110 -0.73 17.15 -15.79
CA THR A 110 -0.94 16.85 -17.22
C THR A 110 -0.15 17.76 -18.16
N THR A 111 0.49 18.81 -17.63
CA THR A 111 1.00 19.91 -18.45
C THR A 111 2.17 20.61 -17.79
N THR A 112 3.06 21.13 -18.64
CA THR A 112 4.18 22.00 -18.25
C THR A 112 3.94 23.46 -18.62
N GLN A 113 2.78 23.79 -19.19
CA GLN A 113 2.39 25.17 -19.47
C GLN A 113 1.97 25.85 -18.16
N ALA A 114 2.65 26.94 -17.78
CA ALA A 114 2.51 27.56 -16.45
C ALA A 114 1.06 27.92 -16.11
N HIS A 115 0.31 28.49 -17.07
CA HIS A 115 -1.11 28.81 -16.88
C HIS A 115 -1.98 27.58 -16.59
N ALA A 116 -1.78 26.50 -17.33
CA ALA A 116 -2.55 25.28 -17.11
C ALA A 116 -2.11 24.58 -15.80
N PHE A 117 -0.80 24.54 -15.54
CA PHE A 117 -0.21 24.00 -14.32
C PHE A 117 -0.75 24.68 -13.05
N VAL A 118 -0.80 26.03 -13.01
CA VAL A 118 -1.34 26.76 -11.85
C VAL A 118 -2.77 26.35 -11.53
N ARG A 119 -3.62 26.15 -12.54
CA ARG A 119 -4.99 25.64 -12.33
C ARG A 119 -5.01 24.23 -11.76
N GLU A 120 -4.07 23.38 -12.17
CA GLU A 120 -3.92 22.04 -11.59
C GLU A 120 -3.39 22.10 -10.16
N LEU A 121 -2.41 22.96 -9.87
CA LEU A 121 -1.86 23.18 -8.53
C LEU A 121 -2.96 23.67 -7.56
N HIS A 122 -3.78 24.65 -7.97
CA HIS A 122 -4.94 25.08 -7.19
C HIS A 122 -5.85 23.90 -6.88
N ARG A 123 -6.30 23.14 -7.90
CA ARG A 123 -7.14 21.95 -7.70
C ARG A 123 -6.49 20.91 -6.76
N LYS A 124 -5.16 20.76 -6.81
CA LYS A 124 -4.42 19.87 -5.90
C LYS A 124 -4.52 20.35 -4.46
N LEU A 125 -4.25 21.63 -4.21
CA LEU A 125 -4.32 22.27 -2.89
C LEU A 125 -5.75 22.35 -2.33
N GLU A 126 -6.74 22.54 -3.20
CA GLU A 126 -8.16 22.64 -2.84
C GLU A 126 -8.71 21.37 -2.15
N LYS A 127 -8.02 20.23 -2.22
CA LYS A 127 -8.34 19.03 -1.43
C LYS A 127 -8.48 19.32 0.07
N LEU A 128 -7.74 20.31 0.57
CA LEU A 128 -7.71 20.69 1.98
C LEU A 128 -8.50 21.99 2.26
N ASN A 129 -9.39 22.41 1.34
CA ASN A 129 -10.20 23.62 1.48
C ASN A 129 -11.04 23.63 2.75
N ARG A 130 -11.45 22.46 3.28
CA ARG A 130 -12.17 22.40 4.55
C ARG A 130 -11.38 23.03 5.72
N VAL A 131 -10.05 23.05 5.64
CA VAL A 131 -9.16 23.67 6.63
C VAL A 131 -8.82 25.09 6.22
N HIS A 132 -8.41 25.31 4.96
CA HIS A 132 -8.04 26.66 4.48
C HIS A 132 -9.19 27.68 4.58
N HIS A 133 -10.44 27.27 4.36
CA HIS A 133 -11.60 28.14 4.48
C HIS A 133 -11.92 28.57 5.92
N GLN A 134 -11.38 27.89 6.94
CA GLN A 134 -11.57 28.25 8.34
C GLN A 134 -10.62 29.38 8.79
N ILE A 135 -9.57 29.66 8.01
CA ILE A 135 -8.64 30.77 8.25
C ILE A 135 -9.18 32.02 7.56
N LYS A 136 -9.73 32.94 8.38
CA LYS A 136 -10.51 34.12 7.95
C LYS A 136 -9.97 35.43 8.53
N GLY A 137 -8.65 35.53 8.66
CA GLY A 137 -8.03 36.70 9.30
C GLY A 137 -8.47 36.82 10.77
N ASP A 138 -8.93 38.00 11.17
CA ASP A 138 -9.40 38.26 12.54
C ASP A 138 -10.63 37.43 12.95
N ASP A 139 -11.41 36.93 11.98
CA ASP A 139 -12.59 36.08 12.21
C ASP A 139 -12.24 34.58 12.31
N THR A 140 -10.94 34.23 12.35
CA THR A 140 -10.51 32.84 12.53
C THR A 140 -10.93 32.31 13.91
N THR A 141 -11.63 31.17 13.93
CA THR A 141 -12.08 30.55 15.18
C THR A 141 -10.98 29.72 15.84
N GLU A 142 -11.14 29.43 17.13
CA GLU A 142 -10.24 28.52 17.86
C GLU A 142 -10.19 27.12 17.22
N GLU A 143 -11.35 26.60 16.80
CA GLU A 143 -11.45 25.31 16.11
C GLU A 143 -10.74 25.34 14.75
N GLY A 144 -10.92 26.43 13.99
CA GLY A 144 -10.26 26.61 12.69
C GLY A 144 -8.73 26.66 12.80
N LEU A 145 -8.21 27.35 13.81
CA LEU A 145 -6.77 27.34 14.09
C LEU A 145 -6.28 25.96 14.50
N ARG A 146 -7.02 25.24 15.36
CA ARG A 146 -6.65 23.87 15.77
C ARG A 146 -6.67 22.87 14.61
N ASP A 147 -7.65 22.97 13.71
CA ASP A 147 -7.71 22.18 12.47
C ASP A 147 -6.51 22.45 11.57
N PHE A 148 -6.10 23.72 11.46
CA PHE A 148 -4.93 24.14 10.69
C PHE A 148 -3.62 23.60 11.27
N LEU A 149 -3.42 23.72 12.59
CA LEU A 149 -2.24 23.16 13.27
C LEU A 149 -2.20 21.64 13.22
N PHE A 150 -3.35 20.99 13.34
CA PHE A 150 -3.46 19.53 13.20
C PHE A 150 -3.07 19.07 11.79
N LEU A 151 -3.52 19.77 10.75
CA LEU A 151 -3.15 19.47 9.37
C LEU A 151 -1.66 19.71 9.11
N ALA A 152 -1.08 20.78 9.66
CA ALA A 152 0.35 21.08 9.51
C ALA A 152 1.25 19.92 10.01
N ARG A 153 0.80 19.17 11.02
CA ARG A 153 1.54 18.00 11.55
C ARG A 153 1.51 16.76 10.64
N GLN A 154 0.81 16.83 9.50
CA GLN A 154 0.70 15.75 8.51
C GLN A 154 1.44 16.14 7.23
N PRO A 155 2.78 16.07 7.21
CA PRO A 155 3.58 16.65 6.12
C PRO A 155 3.24 16.07 4.75
N CYS A 156 2.79 14.81 4.66
CA CYS A 156 2.37 14.20 3.39
C CYS A 156 1.16 14.88 2.74
N LYS A 157 0.34 15.60 3.52
CA LYS A 157 -0.81 16.37 3.01
C LYS A 157 -0.39 17.75 2.46
N LEU A 158 0.80 18.24 2.82
CA LEU A 158 1.33 19.55 2.43
C LEU A 158 1.99 19.45 1.05
N ALA A 159 1.22 19.57 -0.03
CA ALA A 159 1.69 19.37 -1.41
C ALA A 159 2.98 20.14 -1.77
N LEU A 160 3.18 21.36 -1.25
CA LEU A 160 4.38 22.16 -1.51
C LEU A 160 5.61 21.69 -0.72
N ALA A 161 5.43 20.88 0.33
CA ALA A 161 6.53 20.42 1.16
C ALA A 161 7.58 19.64 0.34
N ARG A 162 7.18 18.91 -0.69
CA ARG A 162 8.13 18.17 -1.52
C ARG A 162 9.18 19.03 -2.24
N TYR A 163 8.94 20.34 -2.38
CA TYR A 163 9.88 21.29 -2.97
C TYR A 163 10.65 22.10 -1.92
N LEU A 164 10.29 21.95 -0.63
CA LEU A 164 10.83 22.73 0.49
C LEU A 164 11.66 21.90 1.45
N PHE A 165 11.46 20.58 1.43
CA PHE A 165 12.18 19.60 2.22
C PHE A 165 13.01 18.74 1.27
N THR A 166 14.30 18.59 1.55
CA THR A 166 15.20 17.78 0.72
C THR A 166 15.07 16.29 1.07
N PRO A 167 15.29 15.36 0.11
CA PRO A 167 15.33 13.92 0.41
C PRO A 167 16.24 13.54 1.57
N GLN A 168 17.39 14.23 1.70
CA GLN A 168 18.37 13.99 2.75
C GLN A 168 17.81 14.35 4.13
N GLU A 169 17.19 15.52 4.26
CA GLU A 169 16.54 15.95 5.51
C GLU A 169 15.41 14.98 5.89
N VAL A 170 14.62 14.54 4.92
CA VAL A 170 13.51 13.58 5.14
C VAL A 170 14.05 12.26 5.70
N VAL A 171 15.11 11.71 5.11
CA VAL A 171 15.73 10.46 5.61
C VAL A 171 16.33 10.66 7.01
N GLN A 172 16.95 11.80 7.29
CA GLN A 172 17.45 12.13 8.64
C GLN A 172 16.30 12.18 9.66
N GLN A 173 15.17 12.82 9.31
CA GLN A 173 13.99 12.86 10.16
C GLN A 173 13.37 11.48 10.38
N ILE A 174 13.34 10.61 9.36
CA ILE A 174 12.88 9.22 9.52
C ILE A 174 13.72 8.52 10.58
N GLN A 175 15.04 8.67 10.51
CA GLN A 175 15.98 8.06 11.45
C GLN A 175 15.83 8.56 12.90
N GLN A 176 15.28 9.76 13.11
CA GLN A 176 14.99 10.28 14.44
C GLN A 176 13.75 9.62 15.07
N HIS A 177 12.81 9.12 14.26
CA HIS A 177 11.56 8.52 14.76
C HIS A 177 11.64 7.00 14.95
N VAL A 178 12.75 6.37 14.56
CA VAL A 178 12.92 4.92 14.54
C VAL A 178 14.24 4.52 15.18
N LYS A 179 14.30 3.32 15.73
CA LYS A 179 15.58 2.68 16.06
C LYS A 179 16.19 2.15 14.76
N HIS A 180 17.50 2.02 14.69
CA HIS A 180 18.17 1.38 13.56
C HIS A 180 19.33 0.53 14.01
N SER A 181 19.69 -0.46 13.20
CA SER A 181 20.84 -1.34 13.43
C SER A 181 21.50 -1.71 12.11
N LYS A 182 22.62 -2.44 12.17
CA LYS A 182 23.38 -2.84 10.98
C LYS A 182 22.67 -3.92 10.19
N ALA A 183 22.73 -3.79 8.87
CA ALA A 183 22.31 -4.80 7.92
C ALA A 183 23.49 -5.42 7.16
N LEU A 184 23.23 -6.55 6.52
CA LEU A 184 24.09 -7.11 5.47
C LEU A 184 23.33 -7.03 4.14
N HIS A 185 23.98 -6.51 3.11
CA HIS A 185 23.46 -6.57 1.75
C HIS A 185 23.47 -8.01 1.26
N ASP A 186 22.44 -8.37 0.48
CA ASP A 186 22.33 -9.68 -0.12
C ASP A 186 23.35 -9.83 -1.26
N LEU A 187 24.51 -10.43 -0.94
CA LEU A 187 25.61 -10.61 -1.89
C LEU A 187 25.63 -11.99 -2.58
N LEU A 188 24.86 -12.97 -2.10
CA LEU A 188 25.12 -14.39 -2.38
C LEU A 188 23.94 -15.20 -2.95
N GLU A 189 22.73 -14.65 -3.02
CA GLU A 189 21.57 -15.39 -3.50
C GLU A 189 21.11 -14.90 -4.89
N PRO A 190 20.79 -15.82 -5.82
CA PRO A 190 20.22 -15.44 -7.11
C PRO A 190 18.93 -14.66 -6.86
N GLN A 191 18.92 -13.38 -7.25
CA GLN A 191 17.68 -12.63 -7.26
C GLN A 191 16.78 -13.23 -8.35
N HIS A 192 15.46 -13.22 -8.13
CA HIS A 192 14.53 -13.51 -9.22
C HIS A 192 14.88 -12.56 -10.38
N PRO A 193 14.96 -13.05 -11.65
CA PRO A 193 15.55 -12.29 -12.75
C PRO A 193 14.92 -10.90 -12.95
N TYR A 194 13.62 -10.78 -12.62
CA TYR A 194 12.88 -9.55 -12.79
C TYR A 194 12.88 -8.61 -11.57
N MET A 195 13.41 -9.04 -10.41
CA MET A 195 13.32 -8.23 -9.19
C MET A 195 14.09 -6.92 -9.35
N THR A 196 15.37 -6.99 -9.72
CA THR A 196 16.22 -5.80 -9.88
C THR A 196 15.68 -4.89 -10.98
N GLU A 197 15.35 -5.46 -12.15
CA GLU A 197 14.80 -4.71 -13.28
C GLU A 197 13.49 -3.99 -12.92
N GLU A 198 12.59 -4.65 -12.18
CA GLU A 198 11.32 -4.04 -11.81
C GLU A 198 11.47 -3.00 -10.68
N ALA A 199 12.42 -3.19 -9.77
CA ALA A 199 12.78 -2.17 -8.78
C ALA A 199 13.38 -0.91 -9.45
N GLU A 200 14.30 -1.10 -10.40
CA GLU A 200 14.87 0.00 -11.20
C GLU A 200 13.82 0.70 -12.05
N TYR A 201 12.94 -0.07 -12.71
CA TYR A 201 11.81 0.48 -13.45
C TYR A 201 10.94 1.34 -12.54
N LEU A 202 10.53 0.82 -11.39
CA LEU A 202 9.73 1.57 -10.42
C LEU A 202 10.41 2.88 -10.03
N LEU A 203 11.68 2.84 -9.63
CA LEU A 203 12.45 4.04 -9.27
C LEU A 203 12.58 5.04 -10.43
N SER A 204 12.60 4.58 -11.69
CA SER A 204 12.64 5.47 -12.86
C SER A 204 11.31 6.18 -13.13
N THR A 205 10.20 5.54 -12.77
CA THR A 205 8.83 6.05 -12.97
C THR A 205 8.31 6.91 -11.83
N LEU A 206 8.87 6.76 -10.63
CA LEU A 206 8.54 7.62 -9.50
C LEU A 206 9.00 9.06 -9.74
N PRO A 207 8.32 10.06 -9.13
CA PRO A 207 8.89 11.39 -9.07
C PRO A 207 10.24 11.35 -8.35
N ASP A 208 11.16 12.22 -8.80
CA ASP A 208 12.57 12.13 -8.42
C ASP A 208 12.77 12.31 -6.90
N TYR A 209 11.90 13.07 -6.25
CA TYR A 209 11.89 13.25 -4.79
C TYR A 209 11.70 11.92 -4.04
N GLU A 210 10.65 11.16 -4.34
CA GLU A 210 10.38 9.84 -3.74
C GLU A 210 11.46 8.82 -4.10
N ALA A 211 11.90 8.81 -5.37
CA ALA A 211 12.94 7.91 -5.83
C ALA A 211 14.25 8.12 -5.06
N ASN A 212 14.62 9.36 -4.78
CA ASN A 212 15.83 9.68 -4.01
C ASN A 212 15.71 9.29 -2.54
N ILE A 213 14.54 9.49 -1.91
CA ILE A 213 14.30 9.01 -0.54
C ILE A 213 14.45 7.48 -0.48
N LEU A 214 13.83 6.75 -1.43
CA LEU A 214 13.91 5.29 -1.49
C LEU A 214 15.34 4.78 -1.71
N ARG A 215 16.11 5.41 -2.60
CA ARG A 215 17.54 5.06 -2.81
C ARG A 215 18.33 5.23 -1.54
N MET A 216 18.22 6.38 -0.88
CA MET A 216 18.94 6.66 0.36
C MET A 216 18.59 5.70 1.50
N LEU A 217 17.31 5.31 1.64
CA LEU A 217 16.91 4.30 2.62
C LEU A 217 17.51 2.92 2.28
N SER A 218 17.46 2.54 0.99
CA SER A 218 17.92 1.23 0.50
C SER A 218 19.45 1.04 0.55
N GLU A 219 20.21 2.12 0.34
CA GLU A 219 21.68 2.09 0.31
C GLU A 219 22.32 2.16 1.70
N SER A 220 21.55 2.51 2.74
CA SER A 220 22.08 2.89 4.06
C SER A 220 22.76 1.77 4.86
N SER A 221 22.78 0.52 4.38
CA SER A 221 23.19 -0.69 5.13
C SER A 221 22.54 -0.78 6.52
N ARG A 222 21.30 -0.31 6.68
CA ARG A 222 20.56 -0.29 7.95
C ARG A 222 19.31 -1.16 7.92
N ILE A 223 18.95 -1.67 9.09
CA ILE A 223 17.61 -2.18 9.41
C ILE A 223 16.92 -1.11 10.25
N TYR A 224 15.64 -0.88 10.00
CA TYR A 224 14.83 0.11 10.71
C TYR A 224 13.81 -0.59 11.60
N TRP A 225 13.69 -0.12 12.83
CA TRP A 225 12.87 -0.72 13.87
C TRP A 225 11.94 0.32 14.47
N VAL A 226 10.71 -0.09 14.75
CA VAL A 226 9.76 0.71 15.51
C VAL A 226 10.38 1.12 16.85
N SER A 227 10.11 2.36 17.26
CA SER A 227 10.53 2.91 18.54
C SER A 227 9.33 3.38 19.34
N ASP A 228 9.54 3.75 20.59
CA ASP A 228 8.50 4.36 21.42
C ASP A 228 8.12 5.78 20.93
N GLN A 229 8.99 6.41 20.14
CA GLN A 229 8.73 7.70 19.48
C GLN A 229 7.95 7.54 18.17
N THR A 230 7.86 6.32 17.64
CA THR A 230 7.13 6.08 16.40
C THR A 230 5.63 6.18 16.64
N SER A 231 5.01 7.17 15.99
CA SER A 231 3.59 7.46 16.15
C SER A 231 2.70 6.39 15.51
N SER A 232 1.57 6.11 16.15
CA SER A 232 0.48 5.32 15.54
C SER A 232 -0.64 6.21 14.98
N ALA A 233 -0.46 7.53 15.05
CA ALA A 233 -1.41 8.49 14.50
C ALA A 233 -1.53 8.37 12.98
N THR A 234 -2.75 8.53 12.47
CA THR A 234 -3.01 8.54 11.03
C THR A 234 -2.29 9.70 10.37
N ASN A 235 -1.66 9.43 9.23
CA ASN A 235 -0.83 10.40 8.47
C ASN A 235 0.35 10.98 9.23
N ALA A 236 0.79 10.32 10.31
CA ALA A 236 2.11 10.58 10.86
C ALA A 236 3.19 10.37 9.79
N PHE A 237 4.24 11.19 9.86
CA PHE A 237 5.37 11.14 8.94
C PHE A 237 6.04 9.76 8.89
N VAL A 238 6.26 9.17 10.08
CA VAL A 238 6.60 7.75 10.28
C VAL A 238 5.48 7.15 11.13
N GLN A 239 4.70 6.27 10.52
CA GLN A 239 3.55 5.64 11.14
C GLN A 239 3.86 4.17 11.48
N TYR A 240 3.46 3.73 12.67
CA TYR A 240 3.33 2.32 13.06
C TYR A 240 1.84 1.97 13.11
N PRO A 241 1.23 1.50 11.99
CA PRO A 241 -0.20 1.27 11.93
C PRO A 241 -0.66 0.22 12.96
N VAL A 242 -1.80 0.50 13.60
CA VAL A 242 -2.40 -0.36 14.62
C VAL A 242 -2.62 -1.77 14.08
N GLY A 243 -2.29 -2.79 14.89
CA GLY A 243 -2.48 -4.20 14.52
C GLY A 243 -1.49 -4.74 13.49
N THR A 244 -0.50 -3.94 13.07
CA THR A 244 0.52 -4.36 12.12
C THR A 244 1.89 -4.47 12.79
N VAL A 245 2.86 -5.02 12.05
CA VAL A 245 4.29 -5.04 12.44
C VAL A 245 5.15 -4.29 11.43
N VAL A 246 4.56 -3.34 10.69
CA VAL A 246 5.26 -2.60 9.62
C VAL A 246 5.41 -1.14 10.01
N LEU A 247 6.40 -0.46 9.44
CA LEU A 247 6.43 1.00 9.45
C LEU A 247 5.97 1.51 8.10
N VAL A 248 5.15 2.56 8.08
CA VAL A 248 4.76 3.26 6.87
C VAL A 248 5.34 4.66 6.91
N LEU A 249 6.19 4.97 5.94
CA LEU A 249 6.81 6.27 5.74
C LEU A 249 5.98 7.06 4.73
N LYS A 250 5.69 8.32 5.06
CA LYS A 250 4.84 9.20 4.24
C LYS A 250 5.62 10.48 3.91
N PRO A 251 6.37 10.51 2.79
CA PRO A 251 7.18 11.66 2.42
C PRO A 251 6.36 12.98 2.37
N PRO A 252 6.94 14.11 2.80
CA PRO A 252 6.26 15.40 2.75
C PRO A 252 5.77 15.76 1.33
N GLY A 253 4.52 16.21 1.22
CA GLY A 253 3.87 16.56 -0.05
C GLY A 253 3.65 15.42 -1.03
N SER A 254 3.82 14.18 -0.59
CA SER A 254 3.66 12.99 -1.39
C SER A 254 2.38 12.24 -1.04
N ASP A 255 1.67 11.81 -2.08
CA ASP A 255 0.60 10.81 -2.02
C ASP A 255 1.14 9.38 -2.10
N PHE A 256 2.45 9.20 -2.12
CA PHE A 256 3.12 7.91 -2.14
C PHE A 256 3.43 7.42 -0.71
N GLU A 257 3.28 6.12 -0.47
CA GLU A 257 3.66 5.49 0.80
C GLU A 257 4.74 4.42 0.58
N ILE A 258 5.68 4.37 1.53
CA ILE A 258 6.78 3.41 1.58
C ILE A 258 6.57 2.55 2.82
N GLU A 259 6.61 1.23 2.69
CA GLU A 259 6.51 0.31 3.82
C GLU A 259 7.86 -0.32 4.14
N LEU A 260 8.24 -0.30 5.41
CA LEU A 260 9.33 -1.11 5.95
C LEU A 260 8.70 -2.35 6.56
N LYS A 261 8.80 -3.47 5.82
CA LYS A 261 8.08 -4.69 6.14
C LYS A 261 8.72 -5.38 7.34
N ARG A 262 7.89 -5.65 8.36
CA ARG A 262 8.28 -6.35 9.60
C ARG A 262 9.43 -5.64 10.31
N ALA A 263 9.13 -4.43 10.77
CA ALA A 263 10.05 -3.48 11.39
C ALA A 263 10.04 -3.58 12.93
N GLY A 264 9.87 -4.80 13.45
CA GLY A 264 9.87 -5.08 14.87
C GLY A 264 8.56 -4.85 15.62
N LEU A 265 8.62 -5.12 16.92
CA LEU A 265 7.59 -4.78 17.89
C LEU A 265 8.00 -3.57 18.74
N ARG A 266 7.03 -2.78 19.20
CA ARG A 266 7.28 -1.71 20.16
C ARG A 266 7.72 -2.31 21.51
N GLY A 267 8.63 -1.63 22.20
CA GLY A 267 9.20 -2.05 23.49
C GLY A 267 10.68 -2.44 23.42
N GLU A 268 11.13 -3.17 24.45
CA GLU A 268 12.52 -3.64 24.56
C GLU A 268 12.86 -4.75 23.56
N GLN A 269 11.89 -5.62 23.26
CA GLN A 269 12.07 -6.78 22.40
C GLN A 269 11.50 -6.54 21.02
N VAL A 270 12.33 -5.97 20.15
CA VAL A 270 11.92 -5.65 18.78
C VAL A 270 11.80 -6.91 17.91
N LEU A 271 12.49 -8.01 18.23
CA LEU A 271 12.49 -9.25 17.44
C LEU A 271 12.35 -10.48 18.35
N GLY A 272 11.51 -11.44 17.95
CA GLY A 272 11.25 -12.67 18.71
C GLY A 272 10.97 -13.88 17.82
N ILE A 273 10.70 -15.02 18.45
CA ILE A 273 10.32 -16.27 17.77
C ILE A 273 9.03 -16.76 18.40
N VAL A 274 8.06 -17.10 17.56
CA VAL A 274 6.77 -17.64 17.97
C VAL A 274 6.47 -18.87 17.14
N TYR A 275 5.96 -19.92 17.77
CA TYR A 275 5.48 -21.10 17.04
C TYR A 275 3.96 -21.17 17.06
N GLU A 276 3.32 -20.74 18.16
CA GLU A 276 1.90 -20.94 18.38
C GLU A 276 1.23 -19.63 18.83
N ARG A 277 -0.01 -19.42 18.40
CA ARG A 277 -0.90 -18.38 18.93
C ARG A 277 -2.27 -19.00 19.18
N GLN A 278 -2.80 -18.81 20.39
CA GLN A 278 -4.13 -19.30 20.77
C GLN A 278 -4.35 -20.80 20.53
N GLY A 279 -3.35 -21.66 20.78
CA GLY A 279 -3.49 -23.11 20.56
C GLY A 279 -3.05 -23.59 19.18
N TRP A 280 -2.80 -22.68 18.22
CA TRP A 280 -2.58 -23.03 16.82
C TRP A 280 -1.20 -22.63 16.32
N PRO A 281 -0.49 -23.52 15.60
CA PRO A 281 0.76 -23.18 14.95
C PRO A 281 0.56 -21.97 14.02
N VAL A 282 1.46 -20.99 14.11
CA VAL A 282 1.48 -19.88 13.16
C VAL A 282 2.05 -20.36 11.81
N PRO A 283 1.65 -19.74 10.68
CA PRO A 283 2.26 -20.02 9.39
C PRO A 283 3.78 -19.87 9.42
N THR A 284 4.47 -20.63 8.57
CA THR A 284 5.93 -20.65 8.47
C THR A 284 6.53 -19.24 8.32
N SER A 285 5.91 -18.35 7.55
CA SER A 285 6.34 -16.95 7.35
C SER A 285 6.19 -16.08 8.61
N HIS A 286 5.36 -16.49 9.57
CA HIS A 286 5.04 -15.73 10.79
C HIS A 286 5.84 -16.15 12.03
N ARG A 287 6.69 -17.20 11.92
CA ARG A 287 7.46 -17.72 13.06
C ARG A 287 8.53 -16.76 13.59
N LEU A 288 9.00 -15.84 12.75
CA LEU A 288 9.84 -14.73 13.17
C LEU A 288 8.94 -13.55 13.57
N GLN A 289 8.77 -13.33 14.86
CA GLN A 289 7.91 -12.26 15.36
C GLN A 289 8.64 -10.92 15.28
N GLY A 290 8.05 -9.93 14.61
CA GLY A 290 8.68 -8.62 14.40
C GLY A 290 9.72 -8.59 13.28
N GLY A 291 9.97 -9.70 12.57
CA GLY A 291 10.86 -9.73 11.40
C GLY A 291 10.29 -10.61 10.31
N SER A 292 10.95 -10.64 9.15
CA SER A 292 10.60 -11.54 8.06
C SER A 292 11.67 -12.59 7.84
N SER A 293 11.25 -13.77 7.41
CA SER A 293 12.19 -14.77 6.92
C SER A 293 12.65 -14.40 5.50
N LYS A 294 13.95 -14.52 5.23
CA LYS A 294 14.54 -14.05 3.97
C LYS A 294 13.87 -14.66 2.75
N TRP A 295 13.66 -15.97 2.75
CA TRP A 295 13.06 -16.72 1.65
C TRP A 295 11.64 -16.22 1.33
N ALA A 296 10.86 -15.81 2.35
CA ALA A 296 9.52 -15.26 2.13
C ALA A 296 9.60 -13.90 1.43
N LEU A 297 10.57 -13.06 1.80
CA LEU A 297 10.84 -11.80 1.09
C LEU A 297 11.36 -12.03 -0.34
N TYR A 298 12.14 -13.08 -0.60
CA TYR A 298 12.51 -13.50 -1.97
C TYR A 298 11.27 -13.87 -2.77
N TRP A 299 10.41 -14.68 -2.18
CA TRP A 299 9.20 -15.12 -2.82
C TRP A 299 8.30 -13.94 -3.18
N GLU A 300 7.98 -13.10 -2.20
CA GLU A 300 7.15 -11.91 -2.36
C GLU A 300 7.71 -10.96 -3.43
N ALA A 301 9.00 -10.61 -3.33
CA ALA A 301 9.64 -9.70 -4.27
C ALA A 301 9.61 -10.24 -5.71
N GLY A 302 9.89 -11.54 -5.89
CA GLY A 302 9.82 -12.17 -7.21
C GLY A 302 8.40 -12.27 -7.75
N ALA A 303 7.41 -12.57 -6.91
CA ALA A 303 6.00 -12.68 -7.30
C ALA A 303 5.47 -11.32 -7.77
N ALA A 304 5.67 -10.29 -6.93
CA ALA A 304 5.25 -8.93 -7.20
C ALA A 304 5.92 -8.37 -8.45
N ALA A 305 7.23 -8.60 -8.63
CA ALA A 305 7.95 -8.15 -9.81
C ALA A 305 7.44 -8.80 -11.10
N LEU A 306 7.23 -10.11 -11.10
CA LEU A 306 6.67 -10.84 -12.23
C LEU A 306 5.25 -10.35 -12.57
N PHE A 307 4.37 -10.25 -11.56
CA PHE A 307 3.00 -9.78 -11.78
C PHE A 307 2.95 -8.35 -12.31
N SER A 308 3.77 -7.45 -11.75
CA SER A 308 3.81 -6.05 -12.20
C SER A 308 4.22 -5.94 -13.67
N ARG A 309 5.21 -6.74 -14.09
CA ARG A 309 5.66 -6.80 -15.47
C ARG A 309 4.59 -7.36 -16.40
N ILE A 310 3.91 -8.45 -16.02
CA ILE A 310 2.77 -9.02 -16.76
C ILE A 310 1.72 -7.92 -16.95
N TYR A 311 1.29 -7.30 -15.86
CA TYR A 311 0.24 -6.28 -15.88
C TYR A 311 0.60 -5.10 -16.80
N ARG A 312 1.86 -4.63 -16.76
CA ARG A 312 2.34 -3.56 -17.65
C ARG A 312 2.33 -3.97 -19.11
N LEU A 313 2.77 -5.19 -19.44
CA LEU A 313 2.75 -5.70 -20.81
C LEU A 313 1.33 -5.88 -21.34
N VAL A 314 0.39 -6.28 -20.48
CA VAL A 314 -1.02 -6.46 -20.88
C VAL A 314 -1.74 -5.12 -21.01
N HIS A 315 -1.65 -4.26 -19.99
CA HIS A 315 -2.53 -3.09 -19.83
C HIS A 315 -1.86 -1.77 -20.18
N GLY A 316 -0.54 -1.73 -20.30
CA GLY A 316 0.22 -0.48 -20.51
C GLY A 316 0.25 0.44 -19.28
N SER A 317 -0.16 -0.05 -18.11
CA SER A 317 -0.24 0.71 -16.86
C SER A 317 0.42 -0.04 -15.70
N GLN A 318 0.63 0.66 -14.57
CA GLN A 318 1.18 0.04 -13.37
C GLN A 318 0.14 -0.84 -12.69
N ALA A 319 0.56 -2.02 -12.23
CA ALA A 319 -0.28 -2.86 -11.39
C ALA A 319 -0.60 -2.18 -10.05
N PRO A 320 -1.82 -2.36 -9.50
CA PRO A 320 -2.20 -1.83 -8.18
C PRO A 320 -1.60 -2.65 -7.03
N ILE A 321 -0.32 -3.02 -7.10
CA ILE A 321 0.37 -3.84 -6.10
C ILE A 321 1.55 -3.10 -5.47
N SER A 322 1.88 -3.48 -4.23
CA SER A 322 3.15 -3.07 -3.64
C SER A 322 4.32 -3.79 -4.32
N ARG A 323 5.48 -3.12 -4.35
CA ARG A 323 6.70 -3.66 -4.98
C ARG A 323 7.89 -3.53 -4.05
N THR A 324 8.67 -4.59 -3.95
CA THR A 324 9.92 -4.57 -3.18
C THR A 324 11.00 -3.82 -3.94
N THR A 325 11.59 -2.80 -3.30
CA THR A 325 12.69 -2.01 -3.87
C THR A 325 14.05 -2.47 -3.35
N SER A 326 14.10 -2.89 -2.08
CA SER A 326 15.33 -3.40 -1.48
C SER A 326 15.02 -4.37 -0.36
N ARG A 327 16.02 -5.19 -0.03
CA ARG A 327 16.00 -6.18 1.05
C ARG A 327 17.35 -6.20 1.72
N ALA A 328 17.36 -6.47 3.01
CA ALA A 328 18.60 -6.60 3.76
C ALA A 328 18.46 -7.66 4.87
N THR A 329 19.54 -8.40 5.08
CA THR A 329 19.64 -9.37 6.18
C THR A 329 19.96 -8.64 7.47
N ILE A 330 19.28 -9.00 8.56
CA ILE A 330 19.47 -8.40 9.89
C ILE A 330 20.77 -8.90 10.50
N LYS A 331 21.76 -8.00 10.66
CA LYS A 331 23.06 -8.34 11.26
C LYS A 331 23.06 -8.16 12.77
N THR A 332 22.52 -7.03 13.22
CA THR A 332 22.43 -6.67 14.63
C THR A 332 21.02 -6.23 15.00
N ILE A 333 20.69 -6.32 16.28
CA ILE A 333 19.39 -5.98 16.85
C ILE A 333 19.62 -4.93 17.94
N PRO A 334 18.84 -3.84 17.98
CA PRO A 334 18.96 -2.84 19.03
C PRO A 334 18.45 -3.39 20.36
N VAL A 335 19.27 -3.32 21.41
CA VAL A 335 18.95 -3.71 22.79
C VAL A 335 19.38 -2.56 23.71
N GLY A 336 18.41 -1.79 24.21
CA GLY A 336 18.70 -0.52 24.88
C GLY A 336 19.49 0.43 23.97
N ASP A 337 20.63 0.94 24.47
CA ASP A 337 21.49 1.90 23.74
C ASP A 337 22.60 1.25 22.91
N HIS A 338 22.60 -0.08 22.77
CA HIS A 338 23.62 -0.81 22.00
C HIS A 338 23.02 -1.80 21.01
N GLU A 339 23.88 -2.31 20.12
CA GLU A 339 23.52 -3.31 19.13
C GLU A 339 24.11 -4.67 19.51
N VAL A 340 23.31 -5.74 19.42
CA VAL A 340 23.72 -7.13 19.65
C VAL A 340 23.71 -7.90 18.34
N GLN A 341 24.73 -8.73 18.07
CA GLN A 341 24.72 -9.62 16.90
C GLN A 341 23.52 -10.58 16.95
N THR A 342 22.87 -10.81 15.81
CA THR A 342 21.65 -11.65 15.74
C THR A 342 21.85 -13.04 16.34
N LEU A 343 23.04 -13.63 16.18
CA LEU A 343 23.39 -14.93 16.77
C LEU A 343 23.43 -14.87 18.30
N ASP A 344 24.07 -13.86 18.87
CA ASP A 344 24.19 -13.69 20.33
C ASP A 344 22.84 -13.35 20.94
N TYR A 345 22.05 -12.49 20.28
CA TYR A 345 20.72 -12.08 20.71
C TYR A 345 19.79 -13.27 20.96
N PHE A 346 19.79 -14.26 20.07
CA PHE A 346 18.95 -15.45 20.20
C PHE A 346 19.57 -16.58 21.05
N THR A 347 20.85 -16.46 21.44
CA THR A 347 21.58 -17.50 22.18
C THR A 347 21.73 -17.16 23.67
N ALA A 348 21.90 -15.89 24.02
CA ALA A 348 22.24 -15.47 25.38
C ALA A 348 21.05 -14.83 26.11
N SER A 349 20.69 -15.38 27.27
CA SER A 349 19.51 -14.95 28.04
C SER A 349 19.60 -13.51 28.54
N ASP A 350 20.79 -13.05 28.90
CA ASP A 350 21.07 -11.66 29.32
C ASP A 350 20.93 -10.66 28.17
N ARG A 351 21.04 -11.12 26.92
CA ARG A 351 20.92 -10.28 25.73
C ARG A 351 19.50 -10.22 25.20
N PHE A 352 18.76 -11.33 25.24
CA PHE A 352 17.35 -11.35 24.86
C PHE A 352 16.45 -10.70 25.91
N GLY A 353 16.74 -10.94 27.20
CA GLY A 353 15.94 -10.46 28.32
C GLY A 353 14.75 -11.37 28.66
N ALA A 354 13.65 -10.75 29.10
CA ALA A 354 12.44 -11.46 29.57
C ALA A 354 11.87 -12.42 28.50
N GLY A 355 11.25 -13.54 28.87
CA GLY A 355 10.67 -14.46 27.87
C GLY A 355 11.70 -15.22 27.00
N PHE A 356 13.00 -15.18 27.33
CA PHE A 356 14.03 -15.95 26.63
C PHE A 356 13.66 -17.44 26.56
N HIS A 357 13.27 -18.06 27.68
CA HIS A 357 12.93 -19.49 27.70
C HIS A 357 11.75 -19.85 26.79
N ASP A 358 10.72 -19.00 26.73
CA ASP A 358 9.57 -19.19 25.83
C ASP A 358 10.00 -19.08 24.36
N MET A 359 10.83 -18.09 24.04
CA MET A 359 11.44 -17.93 22.72
C MET A 359 12.27 -19.18 22.34
N ARG A 360 13.07 -19.73 23.26
CA ARG A 360 13.86 -20.96 23.02
C ARG A 360 12.95 -22.18 22.78
N HIS A 361 11.84 -22.28 23.50
CA HIS A 361 10.85 -23.32 23.27
C HIS A 361 10.22 -23.20 21.88
N ALA A 362 9.76 -22.00 21.52
CA ALA A 362 9.20 -21.71 20.20
C ALA A 362 10.21 -21.94 19.07
N MET A 363 11.49 -21.63 19.29
CA MET A 363 12.58 -21.90 18.34
C MET A 363 12.72 -23.39 18.06
N LYS A 364 12.71 -24.23 19.11
CA LYS A 364 12.80 -25.68 18.96
C LYS A 364 11.60 -26.24 18.18
N GLN A 365 10.39 -25.81 18.49
CA GLN A 365 9.19 -26.21 17.76
C GLN A 365 9.23 -25.77 16.29
N SER A 366 9.70 -24.55 16.05
CA SER A 366 9.84 -24.01 14.68
C SER A 366 10.83 -24.80 13.84
N ILE A 367 11.98 -25.20 14.39
CA ILE A 367 12.97 -26.04 13.70
C ILE A 367 12.39 -27.40 13.35
N GLU A 368 11.70 -28.04 14.29
CA GLU A 368 11.08 -29.34 14.05
C GLU A 368 10.03 -29.26 12.93
N ALA A 369 9.20 -28.23 12.95
CA ALA A 369 8.23 -28.00 11.89
C ALA A 369 8.92 -27.67 10.55
N PHE A 370 10.02 -26.90 10.53
CA PHE A 370 10.76 -26.67 9.28
C PHE A 370 11.32 -27.96 8.68
N LYS A 371 11.79 -28.92 9.49
CA LYS A 371 12.26 -30.23 9.01
C LYS A 371 11.15 -31.04 8.33
N GLN A 372 9.90 -30.87 8.77
CA GLN A 372 8.73 -31.54 8.21
C GLN A 372 8.21 -30.83 6.96
N GLU A 373 8.25 -29.49 6.96
CA GLU A 373 7.77 -28.64 5.88
C GLU A 373 8.75 -28.53 4.71
N ARG A 374 10.03 -28.80 4.94
CA ARG A 374 11.10 -28.59 3.95
C ARG A 374 11.88 -29.87 3.69
N SER A 375 12.24 -30.07 2.43
CA SER A 375 12.97 -31.24 1.95
C SER A 375 14.47 -31.25 2.29
N TRP A 376 14.97 -30.30 3.07
CA TRP A 376 16.38 -30.20 3.45
C TRP A 376 16.53 -30.13 4.97
N SER A 377 17.37 -31.03 5.50
CA SER A 377 17.74 -31.07 6.91
C SER A 377 19.13 -30.49 7.11
N LEU A 378 19.25 -29.63 8.12
CA LEU A 378 20.54 -29.14 8.57
C LEU A 378 21.16 -30.14 9.55
N PRO A 379 22.49 -30.25 9.62
CA PRO A 379 23.16 -31.03 10.65
C PRO A 379 22.70 -30.57 12.04
N GLU A 380 22.38 -31.53 12.92
CA GLU A 380 22.06 -31.20 14.30
C GLU A 380 23.33 -30.74 15.02
N LEU A 381 23.34 -29.48 15.42
CA LEU A 381 24.41 -28.89 16.21
C LEU A 381 23.99 -28.91 17.69
N PRO A 382 24.84 -29.41 18.60
CA PRO A 382 24.49 -29.52 20.01
C PRO A 382 24.48 -28.15 20.70
N GLY A 383 23.72 -28.07 21.80
CA GLY A 383 23.68 -26.92 22.69
C GLY A 383 22.91 -25.71 22.15
N ASP A 384 22.90 -24.62 22.93
CA ASP A 384 22.05 -23.48 22.62
C ASP A 384 22.45 -22.74 21.34
N LEU A 385 23.75 -22.60 21.13
CA LEU A 385 24.30 -22.03 19.90
C LEU A 385 23.86 -22.86 18.68
N GLY A 386 23.91 -24.19 18.78
CA GLY A 386 23.53 -25.07 17.69
C GLY A 386 22.05 -24.96 17.30
N LEU A 387 21.16 -24.79 18.28
CA LEU A 387 19.75 -24.50 18.02
C LEU A 387 19.57 -23.14 17.32
N THR A 388 20.26 -22.10 17.79
CA THR A 388 20.19 -20.76 17.18
C THR A 388 20.68 -20.78 15.73
N VAL A 389 21.80 -21.45 15.46
CA VAL A 389 22.36 -21.56 14.10
C VAL A 389 21.38 -22.26 13.16
N GLN A 390 20.75 -23.36 13.61
CA GLN A 390 19.73 -24.06 12.82
C GLN A 390 18.53 -23.15 12.51
N PHE A 391 18.03 -22.42 13.51
CA PHE A 391 16.92 -21.49 13.30
C PHE A 391 17.30 -20.36 12.34
N ILE A 392 18.43 -19.69 12.56
CA ILE A 392 18.91 -18.58 11.71
C ILE A 392 19.14 -19.06 10.28
N ASN A 393 19.61 -20.29 10.08
CA ASN A 393 19.80 -20.82 8.73
C ASN A 393 18.46 -21.08 8.01
N HIS A 394 17.44 -21.57 8.71
CA HIS A 394 16.10 -21.74 8.12
C HIS A 394 15.35 -20.42 7.90
N ALA A 395 15.39 -19.52 8.88
CA ALA A 395 14.63 -18.28 8.88
C ALA A 395 15.35 -17.19 8.09
N ALA A 396 16.67 -17.03 8.30
CA ALA A 396 17.50 -15.93 7.84
C ALA A 396 16.80 -14.57 8.08
N PRO A 397 16.82 -14.04 9.31
CA PRO A 397 16.10 -12.81 9.63
C PRO A 397 16.44 -11.65 8.67
N ALA A 398 15.44 -11.06 8.06
CA ALA A 398 15.58 -10.01 7.05
C ALA A 398 14.42 -9.00 7.08
N GLN A 399 14.64 -7.86 6.44
CA GLN A 399 13.64 -6.80 6.24
C GLN A 399 13.60 -6.40 4.76
N ALA A 400 12.44 -5.94 4.29
CA ALA A 400 12.25 -5.38 2.95
C ALA A 400 11.71 -3.96 3.01
N ILE A 401 12.08 -3.15 2.01
CA ILE A 401 11.48 -1.84 1.74
C ILE A 401 10.57 -1.99 0.52
N LEU A 402 9.28 -1.76 0.74
CA LEU A 402 8.25 -1.84 -0.28
C LEU A 402 7.78 -0.43 -0.62
N ALA A 403 7.38 -0.24 -1.87
CA ALA A 403 6.88 1.01 -2.40
C ALA A 403 5.49 0.79 -3.03
N GLY A 404 4.65 1.83 -2.97
CA GLY A 404 3.28 1.76 -3.46
C GLY A 404 2.40 0.94 -2.51
N THR A 405 2.46 1.25 -1.21
CA THR A 405 1.63 0.62 -0.17
C THR A 405 0.51 1.54 0.29
N SER A 406 -0.30 1.09 1.25
CA SER A 406 -1.25 1.96 1.95
C SER A 406 -1.45 1.53 3.40
N ALA A 407 -1.36 2.48 4.33
CA ALA A 407 -1.75 2.30 5.72
C ALA A 407 -3.28 2.21 5.92
N PHE A 408 -4.08 2.58 4.91
CA PHE A 408 -5.55 2.66 4.99
C PHE A 408 -6.18 1.35 4.54
N ARG A 409 -5.99 0.30 5.34
CA ARG A 409 -6.46 -1.06 5.08
C ARG A 409 -7.99 -1.14 5.17
N LEU A 410 -8.62 -1.98 4.33
CA LEU A 410 -10.07 -2.03 4.20
C LEU A 410 -10.78 -2.45 5.49
N ASP A 411 -10.26 -3.46 6.18
CA ASP A 411 -10.83 -3.95 7.44
C ASP A 411 -10.77 -2.88 8.54
N TRP A 412 -9.63 -2.21 8.67
CA TRP A 412 -9.41 -1.14 9.62
C TRP A 412 -10.27 0.09 9.32
N LEU A 413 -10.36 0.51 8.06
CA LEU A 413 -11.23 1.61 7.63
C LEU A 413 -12.70 1.32 7.94
N ALA A 414 -13.17 0.11 7.62
CA ALA A 414 -14.54 -0.30 7.92
C ALA A 414 -14.80 -0.31 9.44
N GLY A 415 -13.84 -0.79 10.23
CA GLY A 415 -13.89 -0.71 11.70
C GLY A 415 -13.99 0.72 12.21
N CYS A 416 -13.13 1.64 11.71
CA CYS A 416 -13.17 3.05 12.11
C CYS A 416 -14.50 3.75 11.77
N PHE A 417 -15.12 3.41 10.64
CA PHE A 417 -16.39 3.99 10.22
C PHE A 417 -17.62 3.32 10.82
N GLY A 418 -17.53 2.06 11.24
CA GLY A 418 -18.62 1.30 11.85
C GLY A 418 -18.57 1.31 13.38
N GLU A 419 -17.50 0.75 13.93
CA GLU A 419 -17.32 0.50 15.37
C GLU A 419 -16.69 1.71 16.09
N GLY A 420 -16.05 2.61 15.34
CA GLY A 420 -15.47 3.85 15.84
C GLY A 420 -13.94 3.84 15.92
N VAL A 421 -13.39 4.95 16.43
CA VAL A 421 -11.95 5.19 16.47
C VAL A 421 -11.28 4.29 17.52
N PRO A 422 -10.26 3.48 17.16
CA PRO A 422 -9.56 2.61 18.10
C PRO A 422 -8.94 3.40 19.27
N VAL A 423 -9.00 2.85 20.49
CA VAL A 423 -8.46 3.49 21.70
C VAL A 423 -6.97 3.83 21.57
N GLU A 424 -6.19 3.05 20.83
CA GLU A 424 -4.76 3.30 20.59
C GLU A 424 -4.49 4.58 19.78
N THR A 425 -5.51 5.15 19.15
CA THR A 425 -5.46 6.45 18.45
C THR A 425 -6.03 7.61 19.29
N SER A 426 -6.37 7.36 20.57
CA SER A 426 -7.07 8.28 21.51
C SER A 426 -6.40 9.64 21.78
N GLY A 427 -5.16 9.85 21.35
CA GLY A 427 -4.53 11.17 21.41
C GLY A 427 -5.08 12.17 20.38
N GLN A 428 -5.81 11.71 19.37
CA GLN A 428 -6.38 12.56 18.32
C GLN A 428 -7.84 12.89 18.60
N ASP A 429 -8.24 14.11 18.24
CA ASP A 429 -9.66 14.49 18.20
C ASP A 429 -10.42 13.54 17.24
N PRO A 430 -11.44 12.80 17.70
CA PRO A 430 -12.09 11.79 16.88
C PRO A 430 -12.72 12.33 15.59
N LYS A 431 -13.25 13.56 15.61
CA LYS A 431 -13.80 14.21 14.41
C LYS A 431 -12.69 14.45 13.39
N ARG A 432 -11.58 15.07 13.80
CA ARG A 432 -10.42 15.33 12.91
C ARG A 432 -9.83 14.05 12.33
N PHE A 433 -9.80 12.98 13.12
CA PHE A 433 -9.37 11.67 12.67
C PHE A 433 -10.28 11.15 11.55
N ILE A 434 -11.60 11.14 11.75
CA ILE A 434 -12.58 10.71 10.74
C ILE A 434 -12.53 11.60 9.49
N ASP A 435 -12.39 12.91 9.64
CA ASP A 435 -12.21 13.84 8.52
C ASP A 435 -10.99 13.45 7.66
N CYS A 436 -9.87 13.05 8.28
CA CYS A 436 -8.68 12.58 7.54
C CYS A 436 -8.89 11.28 6.77
N LEU A 437 -9.69 10.35 7.33
CA LEU A 437 -10.03 9.11 6.65
C LEU A 437 -10.97 9.37 5.47
N LEU A 438 -11.98 10.22 5.65
CA LEU A 438 -12.93 10.60 4.59
C LEU A 438 -12.23 11.31 3.44
N GLU A 439 -11.27 12.19 3.72
CA GLU A 439 -10.40 12.77 2.68
C GLU A 439 -9.65 11.72 1.85
N GLU A 440 -9.15 10.66 2.50
CA GLU A 440 -8.36 9.64 1.83
C GLU A 440 -9.24 8.74 0.95
N VAL A 441 -10.40 8.32 1.46
CA VAL A 441 -11.28 7.38 0.74
C VAL A 441 -12.15 8.06 -0.32
N LEU A 442 -12.36 9.38 -0.24
CA LEU A 442 -13.12 10.16 -1.25
C LEU A 442 -12.24 10.96 -2.21
N GLY A 443 -10.96 11.16 -1.87
CA GLY A 443 -10.01 12.02 -2.56
C GLY A 443 -10.25 13.53 -2.35
N VAL A 444 -11.51 13.97 -2.43
CA VAL A 444 -11.96 15.33 -2.07
C VAL A 444 -13.21 15.22 -1.20
N TYR A 445 -13.18 15.83 -0.02
CA TYR A 445 -14.20 15.66 1.00
C TYR A 445 -14.78 17.01 1.45
N THR A 446 -16.10 17.08 1.57
CA THR A 446 -16.84 18.23 2.10
C THR A 446 -17.42 17.88 3.47
N PRO A 447 -17.00 18.48 4.59
CA PRO A 447 -17.50 18.08 5.91
C PRO A 447 -18.99 18.42 6.10
N PRO A 448 -19.75 17.59 6.83
CA PRO A 448 -21.14 17.89 7.19
C PRO A 448 -21.21 19.03 8.21
N GLU A 449 -22.29 19.83 8.15
CA GLU A 449 -22.55 20.94 9.07
C GLU A 449 -23.30 20.44 10.32
N VAL A 450 -22.73 19.44 10.99
CA VAL A 450 -23.32 18.78 12.15
C VAL A 450 -22.35 18.74 13.30
N ARG A 451 -22.88 18.70 14.53
CA ARG A 451 -22.07 18.47 15.72
C ARG A 451 -21.64 17.01 15.76
N TYR A 452 -20.35 16.75 15.96
CA TYR A 452 -19.84 15.40 16.16
C TYR A 452 -20.44 14.76 17.42
N ARG A 453 -21.00 13.55 17.26
CA ARG A 453 -21.54 12.72 18.36
C ARG A 453 -20.71 11.47 18.53
N ASP A 454 -20.58 10.72 17.45
CA ASP A 454 -19.83 9.49 17.33
C ASP A 454 -19.41 9.32 15.87
N SER A 455 -18.48 8.39 15.61
CA SER A 455 -17.90 8.20 14.28
C SER A 455 -18.93 7.73 13.27
N GLN A 456 -19.81 6.80 13.65
CA GLN A 456 -20.80 6.23 12.74
C GLN A 456 -21.79 7.28 12.25
N SER A 457 -22.44 8.01 13.18
CA SER A 457 -23.39 9.07 12.85
C SER A 457 -22.74 10.17 12.03
N TYR A 458 -21.49 10.54 12.34
CA TYR A 458 -20.77 11.58 11.60
C TYR A 458 -20.44 11.15 10.17
N VAL A 459 -20.03 9.89 9.97
CA VAL A 459 -19.79 9.32 8.63
C VAL A 459 -21.08 9.27 7.83
N ASP A 460 -22.19 8.87 8.45
CA ASP A 460 -23.49 8.81 7.78
C ASP A 460 -23.95 10.23 7.35
N ASP A 461 -23.83 11.23 8.24
CA ASP A 461 -24.11 12.63 7.93
C ASP A 461 -23.17 13.19 6.83
N ALA A 462 -21.89 12.81 6.86
CA ALA A 462 -20.91 13.19 5.86
C ALA A 462 -21.23 12.60 4.48
N LEU A 463 -21.58 11.32 4.42
CA LEU A 463 -21.89 10.62 3.18
C LEU A 463 -23.30 10.92 2.65
N ALA A 464 -24.17 11.51 3.47
CA ALA A 464 -25.46 12.06 3.06
C ALA A 464 -25.34 13.39 2.28
N LYS A 465 -24.20 14.12 2.39
CA LYS A 465 -23.97 15.30 1.54
C LYS A 465 -23.94 14.90 0.06
N PRO A 466 -24.71 15.55 -0.84
CA PRO A 466 -24.81 15.14 -2.25
C PRO A 466 -23.47 15.03 -2.97
N GLU A 467 -22.53 15.95 -2.71
CA GLU A 467 -21.20 15.96 -3.33
C GLU A 467 -20.38 14.75 -2.88
N ASN A 468 -20.42 14.41 -1.59
CA ASN A 468 -19.72 13.27 -1.04
C ASN A 468 -20.36 11.95 -1.48
N ARG A 469 -21.70 11.87 -1.53
CA ARG A 469 -22.39 10.68 -2.04
C ARG A 469 -22.04 10.39 -3.49
N SER A 470 -22.10 11.43 -4.33
CA SER A 470 -21.74 11.32 -5.74
C SER A 470 -20.29 10.86 -5.92
N ARG A 471 -19.36 11.37 -5.09
CA ARG A 471 -17.96 10.92 -5.09
C ARG A 471 -17.81 9.48 -4.61
N ALA A 472 -18.43 9.12 -3.49
CA ALA A 472 -18.37 7.77 -2.93
C ALA A 472 -18.84 6.71 -3.93
N ASN A 473 -19.97 6.94 -4.61
CA ASN A 473 -20.47 6.02 -5.64
C ASN A 473 -19.48 5.90 -6.81
N ARG A 474 -18.95 7.02 -7.32
CA ARG A 474 -17.94 6.98 -8.39
C ARG A 474 -16.66 6.26 -7.98
N VAL A 475 -16.17 6.52 -6.76
CA VAL A 475 -14.96 5.90 -6.24
C VAL A 475 -15.18 4.40 -6.06
N TYR A 476 -16.30 3.99 -5.47
CA TYR A 476 -16.66 2.58 -5.32
C TYR A 476 -16.65 1.86 -6.67
N LEU A 477 -17.36 2.38 -7.68
CA LEU A 477 -17.39 1.78 -9.02
C LEU A 477 -15.98 1.69 -9.66
N SER A 478 -15.18 2.75 -9.52
CA SER A 478 -13.79 2.76 -10.01
C SER A 478 -12.93 1.70 -9.33
N VAL A 479 -13.02 1.57 -8.00
CA VAL A 479 -12.27 0.58 -7.22
C VAL A 479 -12.73 -0.85 -7.54
N MET A 480 -14.04 -1.07 -7.69
CA MET A 480 -14.58 -2.35 -8.14
C MET A 480 -14.01 -2.75 -9.52
N GLY A 481 -13.91 -1.80 -10.45
CA GLY A 481 -13.27 -2.04 -11.75
C GLY A 481 -11.78 -2.35 -11.65
N GLN A 482 -11.03 -1.63 -10.81
CA GLN A 482 -9.60 -1.91 -10.57
C GLN A 482 -9.38 -3.31 -9.97
N MET A 483 -10.23 -3.71 -9.03
CA MET A 483 -10.22 -5.04 -8.40
C MET A 483 -10.54 -6.15 -9.41
N GLY A 484 -11.55 -5.93 -10.26
CA GLY A 484 -11.88 -6.85 -11.36
C GLY A 484 -10.72 -7.03 -12.33
N ARG A 485 -10.11 -5.92 -12.76
CA ARG A 485 -8.95 -5.95 -13.67
C ARG A 485 -7.73 -6.67 -13.07
N PHE A 486 -7.42 -6.41 -11.79
CA PHE A 486 -6.38 -7.13 -11.06
C PHE A 486 -6.65 -8.64 -11.07
N TRP A 487 -7.86 -9.03 -10.67
CA TRP A 487 -8.23 -10.44 -10.51
C TRP A 487 -8.29 -11.18 -11.85
N GLY A 488 -8.90 -10.60 -12.88
CA GLY A 488 -8.96 -11.17 -14.22
C GLY A 488 -7.57 -11.39 -14.85
N THR A 489 -6.64 -10.46 -14.62
CA THR A 489 -5.24 -10.62 -15.06
C THR A 489 -4.57 -11.79 -14.34
N LEU A 490 -4.76 -11.90 -13.02
CA LEU A 490 -4.18 -12.96 -12.21
C LEU A 490 -4.73 -14.34 -12.59
N LEU A 491 -6.04 -14.46 -12.79
CA LEU A 491 -6.70 -15.67 -13.28
C LEU A 491 -6.19 -16.12 -14.66
N ALA A 492 -5.96 -15.19 -15.60
CA ALA A 492 -5.53 -15.51 -16.96
C ALA A 492 -4.13 -16.11 -17.05
N VAL A 493 -3.24 -15.75 -16.11
CA VAL A 493 -1.92 -16.37 -15.96
C VAL A 493 -1.93 -17.56 -14.99
N GLY A 494 -3.13 -18.01 -14.60
CA GLY A 494 -3.39 -19.06 -13.62
C GLY A 494 -2.75 -18.83 -12.24
N GLY A 495 -2.53 -17.56 -11.88
CA GLY A 495 -2.02 -17.19 -10.58
C GLY A 495 -3.10 -17.08 -9.51
N TYR A 496 -2.65 -17.05 -8.25
CA TYR A 496 -3.50 -16.98 -7.06
C TYR A 496 -2.67 -16.54 -5.83
N SER A 497 -3.29 -16.14 -4.72
CA SER A 497 -2.62 -15.76 -3.48
C SER A 497 -3.03 -16.55 -2.24
N ASN A 498 -3.95 -17.52 -2.38
CA ASN A 498 -4.61 -18.22 -1.26
C ASN A 498 -5.28 -17.24 -0.27
N GLY A 499 -5.83 -16.14 -0.79
CA GLY A 499 -6.47 -15.07 -0.03
C GLY A 499 -5.53 -14.00 0.50
N GLU A 500 -4.23 -14.27 0.68
CA GLU A 500 -3.35 -13.38 1.46
C GLU A 500 -3.14 -12.01 0.82
N SER A 501 -3.10 -11.91 -0.51
CA SER A 501 -2.93 -10.60 -1.17
C SER A 501 -4.24 -9.82 -1.32
N VAL A 502 -5.40 -10.44 -1.06
CA VAL A 502 -6.73 -9.87 -1.32
C VAL A 502 -7.63 -9.80 -0.08
N ILE A 503 -7.18 -10.31 1.06
CA ILE A 503 -7.86 -10.17 2.35
C ILE A 503 -7.87 -8.71 2.81
N GLY A 504 -8.95 -8.25 3.46
CA GLY A 504 -9.17 -6.85 3.82
C GLY A 504 -8.01 -6.17 4.56
N ARG A 505 -7.25 -6.90 5.39
CA ARG A 505 -6.05 -6.39 6.08
C ARG A 505 -4.86 -6.08 5.17
N ASN A 506 -4.82 -6.67 3.98
CA ASN A 506 -3.73 -6.56 3.00
C ASN A 506 -4.17 -5.81 1.73
N VAL A 507 -5.40 -5.28 1.73
CA VAL A 507 -5.91 -4.40 0.69
C VAL A 507 -6.11 -3.01 1.28
N GLY A 508 -5.56 -2.00 0.64
CA GLY A 508 -5.66 -0.61 1.10
C GLY A 508 -6.25 0.32 0.05
N LEU A 509 -6.73 1.47 0.51
CA LEU A 509 -7.14 2.59 -0.34
C LEU A 509 -6.10 3.71 -0.27
N LYS A 510 -5.85 4.39 -1.38
CA LYS A 510 -4.97 5.56 -1.39
C LYS A 510 -5.52 6.65 -2.29
N SER A 511 -5.63 7.87 -1.76
CA SER A 511 -5.90 9.02 -2.60
C SER A 511 -4.62 9.47 -3.28
N VAL A 512 -4.63 9.51 -4.61
CA VAL A 512 -3.48 9.87 -5.44
C VAL A 512 -3.81 11.03 -6.37
N TRP A 513 -2.84 11.88 -6.65
CA TRP A 513 -2.90 12.91 -7.67
C TRP A 513 -2.38 12.35 -8.98
N ASP A 514 -3.26 12.18 -9.95
CA ASP A 514 -2.91 11.65 -11.27
C ASP A 514 -3.80 12.29 -12.33
N GLN A 515 -3.27 12.47 -13.53
CA GLN A 515 -3.95 13.14 -14.64
C GLN A 515 -4.59 14.49 -14.23
N GLY A 516 -3.91 15.26 -13.39
CA GLY A 516 -4.34 16.58 -12.95
C GLY A 516 -5.57 16.59 -12.05
N GLN A 517 -5.89 15.47 -11.39
CA GLN A 517 -7.01 15.38 -10.45
C GLN A 517 -6.76 14.35 -9.34
N TRP A 518 -7.53 14.46 -8.25
CA TRP A 518 -7.50 13.48 -7.17
C TRP A 518 -8.33 12.25 -7.53
N HIS A 519 -7.69 11.09 -7.47
CA HIS A 519 -8.29 9.77 -7.62
C HIS A 519 -8.13 8.96 -6.33
N VAL A 520 -8.87 7.86 -6.23
CA VAL A 520 -8.68 6.84 -5.20
C VAL A 520 -8.31 5.54 -5.91
N ARG A 521 -7.19 4.95 -5.50
CA ARG A 521 -6.68 3.68 -6.00
C ARG A 521 -6.79 2.62 -4.92
N ILE A 522 -7.10 1.39 -5.35
CA ILE A 522 -6.92 0.20 -4.54
C ILE A 522 -5.46 -0.24 -4.63
N VAL A 523 -4.93 -0.76 -3.53
CA VAL A 523 -3.55 -1.26 -3.44
C VAL A 523 -3.59 -2.62 -2.75
N PHE A 524 -3.17 -3.67 -3.47
CA PHE A 524 -2.96 -4.99 -2.91
C PHE A 524 -1.53 -5.09 -2.37
N MET A 525 -1.38 -5.66 -1.19
CA MET A 525 -0.11 -5.75 -0.47
C MET A 525 0.07 -7.18 0.05
N ASP A 526 1.25 -7.47 0.61
CA ASP A 526 1.59 -8.77 1.20
C ASP A 526 1.44 -9.93 0.19
N HIS A 527 2.46 -10.05 -0.67
CA HIS A 527 2.47 -11.02 -1.76
C HIS A 527 3.28 -12.28 -1.42
N ASP A 528 3.39 -12.62 -0.13
CA ASP A 528 4.09 -13.83 0.32
C ASP A 528 3.33 -15.12 -0.03
N GLY A 529 2.01 -15.03 -0.22
CA GLY A 529 1.16 -16.09 -0.77
C GLY A 529 0.99 -16.08 -2.30
N LEU A 530 1.50 -15.05 -3.02
CA LEU A 530 1.25 -14.88 -4.46
C LEU A 530 2.03 -15.90 -5.31
N CYS A 531 1.29 -16.74 -6.00
CA CYS A 531 1.74 -17.76 -6.94
C CYS A 531 1.39 -17.36 -8.37
N ILE A 532 2.35 -17.49 -9.28
CA ILE A 532 2.16 -17.35 -10.73
C ILE A 532 2.82 -18.58 -11.36
N ILE A 533 2.09 -19.28 -12.22
CA ILE A 533 2.59 -20.50 -12.85
C ILE A 533 3.80 -20.16 -13.72
N GLY A 534 4.78 -21.06 -13.79
CA GLY A 534 6.04 -20.81 -14.49
C GLY A 534 7.10 -20.07 -13.65
N LYS A 535 6.75 -19.52 -12.48
CA LYS A 535 7.71 -18.85 -11.60
C LYS A 535 8.65 -19.84 -10.90
N THR A 536 8.10 -20.91 -10.33
CA THR A 536 8.84 -21.87 -9.49
C THR A 536 8.71 -23.32 -9.92
N GLY A 537 7.81 -23.59 -10.86
CA GLY A 537 7.66 -24.89 -11.50
C GLY A 537 7.37 -24.68 -12.98
N ASN A 538 7.82 -25.60 -13.81
CA ASN A 538 7.61 -25.59 -15.27
C ASN A 538 6.28 -26.23 -15.67
N GLU A 539 5.48 -26.64 -14.68
CA GLU A 539 4.23 -27.37 -14.85
C GLU A 539 3.08 -26.60 -14.20
N PHE A 540 1.96 -26.54 -14.89
CA PHE A 540 0.68 -26.14 -14.35
C PHE A 540 0.07 -27.28 -13.55
N ARG A 541 -0.33 -26.97 -12.31
CA ARG A 541 -0.98 -27.90 -11.38
C ARG A 541 -2.40 -27.40 -11.12
N PRO A 542 -3.42 -27.89 -11.86
CA PRO A 542 -4.75 -27.27 -11.84
C PRO A 542 -5.43 -27.32 -10.49
N TYR A 543 -5.26 -28.40 -9.72
CA TYR A 543 -5.92 -28.55 -8.43
C TYR A 543 -5.48 -27.48 -7.42
N PRO A 544 -4.19 -27.35 -7.06
CA PRO A 544 -3.78 -26.30 -6.13
C PRO A 544 -4.05 -24.89 -6.66
N ALA A 545 -3.96 -24.68 -7.98
CA ALA A 545 -4.29 -23.39 -8.58
C ALA A 545 -5.75 -23.00 -8.37
N VAL A 546 -6.69 -23.89 -8.71
CA VAL A 546 -8.13 -23.61 -8.55
C VAL A 546 -8.50 -23.43 -7.07
N ILE A 547 -7.94 -24.24 -6.17
CA ILE A 547 -8.20 -24.06 -4.72
C ILE A 547 -7.72 -22.68 -4.24
N GLY A 548 -6.52 -22.26 -4.65
CA GLY A 548 -6.01 -20.93 -4.35
C GLY A 548 -6.88 -19.82 -4.93
N MET A 549 -7.36 -19.98 -6.17
CA MET A 549 -8.25 -19.01 -6.81
C MET A 549 -9.63 -18.91 -6.14
N VAL A 550 -10.17 -20.04 -5.68
CA VAL A 550 -11.42 -20.06 -4.90
C VAL A 550 -11.23 -19.34 -3.58
N SER A 551 -10.09 -19.52 -2.92
CA SER A 551 -9.75 -18.79 -1.70
C SER A 551 -9.64 -17.28 -1.95
N ASP A 552 -8.97 -16.86 -3.02
CA ASP A 552 -8.90 -15.45 -3.41
C ASP A 552 -10.30 -14.88 -3.70
N GLU A 553 -11.14 -15.59 -4.46
CA GLU A 553 -12.51 -15.16 -4.76
C GLU A 553 -13.34 -14.98 -3.48
N ALA A 554 -13.21 -15.90 -2.51
CA ALA A 554 -13.88 -15.80 -1.22
C ALA A 554 -13.43 -14.58 -0.40
N HIS A 555 -12.14 -14.21 -0.46
CA HIS A 555 -11.64 -13.00 0.19
C HIS A 555 -11.93 -11.71 -0.57
N LEU A 556 -12.15 -11.77 -1.88
CA LEU A 556 -12.57 -10.63 -2.69
C LEU A 556 -14.07 -10.36 -2.54
N LEU A 557 -14.90 -11.39 -2.71
CA LEU A 557 -16.35 -11.28 -2.84
C LEU A 557 -17.12 -11.66 -1.57
N GLY A 558 -16.44 -12.20 -0.56
CA GLY A 558 -17.04 -12.77 0.65
C GLY A 558 -17.46 -14.23 0.47
N SER A 559 -17.50 -15.00 1.56
CA SER A 559 -18.00 -16.38 1.51
C SER A 559 -19.52 -16.39 1.36
N ARG A 560 -20.03 -16.75 0.17
CA ARG A 560 -21.45 -17.05 -0.07
C ARG A 560 -21.85 -18.48 0.34
N SER A 561 -20.90 -19.30 0.79
CA SER A 561 -21.11 -20.70 1.22
C SER A 561 -20.97 -20.88 2.73
N SER A 562 -21.57 -21.96 3.26
CA SER A 562 -21.93 -22.30 4.66
C SER A 562 -20.82 -22.36 5.73
N LEU A 563 -19.64 -21.76 5.51
CA LEU A 563 -18.68 -21.44 6.56
C LEU A 563 -19.03 -20.08 7.18
N PRO A 564 -18.58 -19.73 8.40
CA PRO A 564 -18.87 -18.42 8.98
C PRO A 564 -18.53 -17.33 7.95
N LEU A 565 -19.50 -16.46 7.65
CA LEU A 565 -19.41 -15.38 6.67
C LEU A 565 -18.11 -14.58 6.87
N SER A 566 -17.06 -14.94 6.14
CA SER A 566 -15.85 -14.13 6.08
C SER A 566 -16.15 -12.98 5.13
N ARG A 567 -16.11 -11.76 5.67
CA ARG A 567 -16.27 -10.54 4.89
C ARG A 567 -15.17 -10.45 3.84
N GLY A 568 -15.56 -10.19 2.59
CA GLY A 568 -14.63 -9.94 1.49
C GLY A 568 -14.27 -8.45 1.37
N ALA A 569 -13.30 -8.14 0.51
CA ALA A 569 -12.98 -6.77 0.10
C ALA A 569 -14.22 -6.01 -0.40
N TYR A 570 -15.10 -6.69 -1.13
CA TYR A 570 -16.40 -6.18 -1.57
C TYR A 570 -17.24 -5.65 -0.39
N ASP A 571 -17.39 -6.45 0.66
CA ASP A 571 -18.20 -6.12 1.83
C ASP A 571 -17.58 -4.95 2.62
N TYR A 572 -16.26 -4.90 2.72
CA TYR A 572 -15.59 -3.76 3.36
C TYR A 572 -15.79 -2.46 2.56
N LEU A 573 -15.66 -2.51 1.24
CA LEU A 573 -15.90 -1.34 0.38
C LEU A 573 -17.35 -0.86 0.47
N ALA A 574 -18.32 -1.78 0.45
CA ALA A 574 -19.73 -1.45 0.60
C ALA A 574 -19.99 -0.72 1.94
N ASP A 575 -19.40 -1.19 3.03
CA ASP A 575 -19.51 -0.56 4.35
C ASP A 575 -18.82 0.81 4.39
N ILE A 576 -17.57 0.89 3.90
CA ILE A 576 -16.78 2.14 3.90
C ILE A 576 -17.54 3.26 3.20
N TYR A 577 -18.17 2.94 2.06
CA TYR A 577 -18.87 3.92 1.24
C TYR A 577 -20.39 3.97 1.49
N ARG A 578 -20.96 3.17 2.41
CA ARG A 578 -22.41 3.09 2.66
C ARG A 578 -23.21 2.88 1.37
N ILE A 579 -22.81 1.88 0.59
CA ILE A 579 -23.33 1.69 -0.77
C ILE A 579 -24.78 1.18 -0.74
N GLU A 580 -25.65 1.87 -1.46
CA GLU A 580 -27.03 1.46 -1.69
C GLU A 580 -27.09 0.26 -2.65
N PRO A 581 -28.12 -0.60 -2.57
CA PRO A 581 -28.23 -1.79 -3.40
C PRO A 581 -28.08 -1.55 -4.91
N GLU A 582 -28.62 -0.46 -5.46
CA GLU A 582 -28.47 -0.16 -6.89
C GLU A 582 -27.00 0.09 -7.29
N THR A 583 -26.27 0.87 -6.48
CA THR A 583 -24.85 1.15 -6.71
C THR A 583 -24.00 -0.09 -6.44
N GLY A 584 -24.38 -0.93 -5.47
CA GLY A 584 -23.75 -2.23 -5.22
C GLY A 584 -23.86 -3.14 -6.44
N ASN A 585 -25.07 -3.33 -6.96
CA ASN A 585 -25.31 -4.13 -8.17
C ASN A 585 -24.53 -3.60 -9.38
N GLU A 586 -24.44 -2.28 -9.54
CA GLU A 586 -23.60 -1.68 -10.58
C GLU A 586 -22.10 -1.93 -10.36
N GLY A 587 -21.64 -1.90 -9.11
CA GLY A 587 -20.27 -2.26 -8.76
C GLY A 587 -19.93 -3.71 -9.06
N GLU A 588 -20.84 -4.66 -8.75
CA GLU A 588 -20.71 -6.08 -9.11
C GLU A 588 -20.64 -6.25 -10.64
N ARG A 589 -21.49 -5.54 -11.40
CA ARG A 589 -21.41 -5.52 -12.87
C ARG A 589 -20.08 -5.00 -13.37
N GLN A 590 -19.63 -3.84 -12.87
CA GLN A 590 -18.36 -3.21 -13.26
C GLN A 590 -17.17 -4.13 -12.95
N PHE A 591 -17.17 -4.78 -11.79
CA PHE A 591 -16.16 -5.77 -11.41
C PHE A 591 -16.08 -6.92 -12.40
N HIS A 592 -17.21 -7.56 -12.70
CA HIS A 592 -17.25 -8.70 -13.62
C HIS A 592 -16.88 -8.30 -15.06
N GLN A 593 -17.31 -7.12 -15.52
CA GLN A 593 -16.94 -6.59 -16.84
C GLN A 593 -15.42 -6.37 -16.96
N GLU A 594 -14.80 -5.71 -15.98
CA GLU A 594 -13.36 -5.47 -15.99
C GLU A 594 -12.53 -6.75 -15.79
N LEU A 595 -13.06 -7.69 -15.01
CA LEU A 595 -12.46 -9.00 -14.81
C LEU A 595 -12.46 -9.82 -16.09
N GLU A 596 -13.59 -9.92 -16.79
CA GLU A 596 -13.69 -10.60 -18.08
C GLU A 596 -12.79 -9.94 -19.12
N TYR A 597 -12.86 -8.60 -19.23
CA TYR A 597 -12.01 -7.83 -20.13
C TYR A 597 -10.52 -8.08 -19.88
N ALA A 598 -10.08 -8.04 -18.62
CA ALA A 598 -8.69 -8.24 -18.26
C ALA A 598 -8.23 -9.68 -18.50
N TYR A 599 -9.11 -10.66 -18.26
CA TYR A 599 -8.83 -12.05 -18.55
C TYR A 599 -8.59 -12.26 -20.06
N ASP A 600 -9.54 -11.84 -20.88
CA ASP A 600 -9.48 -12.00 -22.33
C ASP A 600 -8.28 -11.27 -22.93
N ARG A 601 -8.06 -10.03 -22.50
CA ARG A 601 -6.91 -9.23 -22.93
C ARG A 601 -5.58 -9.87 -22.54
N THR A 602 -5.48 -10.44 -21.34
CA THR A 602 -4.27 -11.13 -20.89
C THR A 602 -4.00 -12.39 -21.70
N LYS A 603 -5.04 -13.22 -21.96
CA LYS A 603 -4.91 -14.41 -22.81
C LYS A 603 -4.49 -14.04 -24.24
N HIS A 604 -5.09 -12.99 -24.81
CA HIS A 604 -4.74 -12.51 -26.14
C HIS A 604 -3.30 -11.99 -26.19
N GLN A 605 -2.86 -11.21 -25.19
CA GLN A 605 -1.48 -10.76 -25.10
C GLN A 605 -0.51 -11.94 -24.87
N LEU A 606 -0.89 -12.96 -24.10
CA LEU A 606 -0.10 -14.19 -23.98
C LEU A 606 0.05 -14.89 -25.33
N ALA A 607 -0.94 -14.82 -26.23
CA ALA A 607 -0.87 -15.41 -27.56
C ALA A 607 -0.06 -14.58 -28.57
N GLU A 608 0.02 -13.26 -28.43
CA GLU A 608 0.61 -12.38 -29.45
C GLU A 608 1.90 -11.67 -29.02
N ASN A 609 2.05 -11.36 -27.74
CA ASN A 609 3.14 -10.53 -27.24
C ASN A 609 4.36 -11.39 -26.87
N ALA A 610 5.37 -11.38 -27.73
CA ALA A 610 6.60 -12.16 -27.52
C ALA A 610 7.32 -11.84 -26.19
N ALA A 611 7.27 -10.59 -25.72
CA ALA A 611 7.88 -10.20 -24.45
C ALA A 611 7.12 -10.79 -23.25
N LEU A 612 5.78 -10.89 -23.35
CA LEU A 612 4.97 -11.54 -22.32
C LEU A 612 5.16 -13.06 -22.33
N LYS A 613 5.15 -13.69 -23.52
CA LYS A 613 5.45 -15.12 -23.67
C LYS A 613 6.80 -15.50 -23.07
N GLY A 614 7.82 -14.67 -23.30
CA GLY A 614 9.16 -14.88 -22.76
C GLY A 614 9.26 -14.86 -21.24
N LEU A 615 8.20 -14.46 -20.51
CA LEU A 615 8.15 -14.56 -19.05
C LEU A 615 7.79 -15.96 -18.55
N PHE A 616 7.29 -16.84 -19.41
CA PHE A 616 6.80 -18.17 -19.06
C PHE A 616 7.58 -19.25 -19.81
N HIS A 617 7.66 -20.44 -19.21
CA HIS A 617 8.11 -21.62 -19.94
C HIS A 617 7.07 -21.97 -21.04
N PRO A 618 7.47 -22.37 -22.26
CA PRO A 618 6.53 -22.65 -23.34
C PRO A 618 5.43 -23.66 -22.97
N SER A 619 5.78 -24.73 -22.24
CA SER A 619 4.80 -25.73 -21.79
C SER A 619 3.71 -25.14 -20.91
N VAL A 620 4.02 -24.15 -20.07
CA VAL A 620 3.03 -23.50 -19.20
C VAL A 620 1.96 -22.78 -20.02
N ILE A 621 2.34 -22.18 -21.15
CA ILE A 621 1.39 -21.48 -22.02
C ILE A 621 0.44 -22.50 -22.66
N GLU A 622 0.98 -23.60 -23.17
CA GLU A 622 0.22 -24.71 -23.75
C GLU A 622 -0.73 -25.35 -22.71
N GLU A 623 -0.24 -25.59 -21.49
CA GLU A 623 -1.02 -26.16 -20.39
C GLU A 623 -2.14 -25.20 -19.92
N LEU A 624 -1.89 -23.89 -19.90
CA LEU A 624 -2.92 -22.89 -19.59
C LEU A 624 -4.00 -22.79 -20.66
N GLU A 625 -3.64 -22.97 -21.93
CA GLU A 625 -4.60 -23.10 -23.03
C GLU A 625 -5.40 -24.40 -22.92
N ASP A 626 -4.72 -25.51 -22.67
CA ASP A 626 -5.36 -26.81 -22.53
C ASP A 626 -6.33 -26.84 -21.34
N TRP A 627 -5.92 -26.28 -20.20
CA TRP A 627 -6.79 -26.07 -19.03
C TRP A 627 -8.10 -25.37 -19.41
N GLY A 628 -8.01 -24.26 -20.14
CA GLY A 628 -9.17 -23.54 -20.63
C GLY A 628 -10.09 -24.45 -21.44
N ARG A 629 -9.54 -25.21 -22.41
CA ARG A 629 -10.32 -26.16 -23.23
C ARG A 629 -11.04 -27.22 -22.39
N TRP A 630 -10.37 -27.76 -21.37
CA TRP A 630 -10.97 -28.77 -20.50
C TRP A 630 -12.07 -28.20 -19.60
N VAL A 631 -11.90 -26.97 -19.10
CA VAL A 631 -12.95 -26.31 -18.31
C VAL A 631 -14.21 -26.11 -19.16
N VAL A 632 -14.08 -25.63 -20.40
CA VAL A 632 -15.23 -25.47 -21.31
C VAL A 632 -15.92 -26.81 -21.55
N ARG A 633 -15.16 -27.88 -21.82
CA ARG A 633 -15.73 -29.23 -22.02
C ARG A 633 -16.47 -29.74 -20.78
N PHE A 634 -15.92 -29.50 -19.60
CA PHE A 634 -16.57 -29.84 -18.34
C PHE A 634 -17.88 -29.09 -18.19
N LEU A 635 -17.87 -27.77 -18.33
CA LEU A 635 -19.08 -26.94 -18.20
C LEU A 635 -20.17 -27.36 -19.20
N ASP A 636 -19.81 -27.58 -20.47
CA ASP A 636 -20.75 -28.07 -21.48
C ASP A 636 -21.34 -29.46 -21.14
N ALA A 637 -20.52 -30.37 -20.62
CA ALA A 637 -20.98 -31.70 -20.21
C ALA A 637 -21.98 -31.60 -19.06
N ARG A 638 -21.70 -30.70 -18.09
CA ARG A 638 -22.61 -30.42 -16.98
C ARG A 638 -23.93 -29.82 -17.46
N GLU A 639 -23.91 -28.93 -18.46
CA GLU A 639 -25.14 -28.38 -19.08
C GLU A 639 -25.97 -29.42 -19.83
N ARG A 640 -25.31 -30.42 -20.44
CA ARG A 640 -25.98 -31.58 -21.06
C ARG A 640 -26.51 -32.60 -20.05
N GLY A 641 -26.30 -32.36 -18.75
CA GLY A 641 -26.74 -33.26 -17.68
C GLY A 641 -25.83 -34.46 -17.43
N THR A 642 -24.60 -34.47 -17.95
CA THR A 642 -23.61 -35.51 -17.64
C THR A 642 -23.27 -35.47 -16.16
N THR A 643 -23.31 -36.63 -15.48
CA THR A 643 -22.94 -36.72 -14.05
C THR A 643 -21.44 -36.50 -13.85
N VAL A 644 -21.04 -36.09 -12.64
CA VAL A 644 -19.63 -35.86 -12.30
C VAL A 644 -18.83 -37.16 -12.46
N GLU A 645 -19.40 -38.28 -12.05
CA GLU A 645 -18.78 -39.60 -12.14
C GLU A 645 -18.54 -40.01 -13.60
N CYS A 646 -19.54 -39.80 -14.46
CA CYS A 646 -19.44 -40.09 -15.89
C CYS A 646 -18.36 -39.22 -16.54
N TRP A 647 -18.39 -37.90 -16.28
CA TRP A 647 -17.38 -36.98 -16.79
C TRP A 647 -15.97 -37.33 -16.29
N ASN A 648 -15.81 -37.68 -15.01
CA ASN A 648 -14.53 -38.10 -14.43
C ASN A 648 -13.96 -39.32 -15.18
N GLN A 649 -14.79 -40.32 -15.48
CA GLN A 649 -14.36 -41.53 -16.17
C GLN A 649 -13.95 -41.24 -17.62
N GLU A 650 -14.79 -40.52 -18.36
CA GLU A 650 -14.53 -40.14 -19.77
C GLU A 650 -13.27 -39.27 -19.89
N THR A 651 -13.13 -38.28 -18.99
CA THR A 651 -11.99 -37.36 -18.98
C THR A 651 -10.69 -38.06 -18.63
N ARG A 652 -10.70 -39.01 -17.67
CA ARG A 652 -9.54 -39.85 -17.36
C ARG A 652 -9.06 -40.61 -18.59
N GLN A 653 -9.96 -41.36 -19.22
CA GLN A 653 -9.62 -42.15 -20.41
C GLN A 653 -9.06 -41.29 -21.53
N ARG A 654 -9.61 -40.09 -21.71
CA ARG A 654 -9.17 -39.17 -22.75
C ARG A 654 -7.81 -38.54 -22.44
N LEU A 655 -7.61 -38.02 -21.23
CA LEU A 655 -6.30 -37.47 -20.82
C LEU A 655 -5.21 -38.56 -20.81
N GLU A 656 -5.54 -39.79 -20.42
CA GLU A 656 -4.65 -40.96 -20.55
C GLU A 656 -4.27 -41.21 -22.02
N GLY A 657 -5.26 -41.15 -22.93
CA GLY A 657 -5.03 -41.27 -24.37
C GLY A 657 -4.22 -40.13 -24.98
N GLU A 658 -4.27 -38.93 -24.38
CA GLU A 658 -3.48 -37.76 -24.75
C GLU A 658 -2.07 -37.77 -24.08
N GLY A 659 -1.77 -38.78 -23.25
CA GLY A 659 -0.44 -39.02 -22.69
C GLY A 659 -0.16 -38.34 -21.35
N TYR A 660 -1.17 -37.79 -20.68
CA TYR A 660 -1.01 -37.16 -19.37
C TYR A 660 -0.65 -38.20 -18.29
N GLU A 661 0.21 -37.82 -17.35
CA GLU A 661 0.52 -38.65 -16.19
C GLU A 661 -0.69 -38.79 -15.25
N THR A 662 -0.84 -39.97 -14.62
CA THR A 662 -1.95 -40.25 -13.70
C THR A 662 -2.10 -39.21 -12.59
N GLY A 663 -0.98 -38.67 -12.08
CA GLY A 663 -0.98 -37.60 -11.09
C GLY A 663 -1.66 -36.33 -11.61
N VAL A 664 -1.31 -35.89 -12.82
CA VAL A 664 -1.88 -34.70 -13.46
C VAL A 664 -3.35 -34.92 -13.81
N ILE A 665 -3.71 -36.10 -14.32
CA ILE A 665 -5.11 -36.47 -14.60
C ILE A 665 -5.98 -36.34 -13.35
N ASN A 666 -5.49 -36.84 -12.21
CA ASN A 666 -6.20 -36.71 -10.94
C ASN A 666 -6.40 -35.24 -10.56
N GLU A 667 -5.42 -34.37 -10.80
CA GLU A 667 -5.56 -32.95 -10.52
C GLU A 667 -6.60 -32.26 -11.40
N TYR A 668 -6.61 -32.52 -12.72
CA TYR A 668 -7.65 -31.98 -13.62
C TYR A 668 -9.05 -32.37 -13.14
N VAL A 669 -9.24 -33.67 -12.88
CA VAL A 669 -10.51 -34.22 -12.43
C VAL A 669 -10.94 -33.63 -11.09
N SER A 670 -10.05 -33.60 -10.10
CA SER A 670 -10.33 -33.05 -8.79
C SER A 670 -10.60 -31.54 -8.82
N ALA A 671 -9.86 -30.79 -9.64
CA ALA A 671 -10.03 -29.35 -9.78
C ALA A 671 -11.43 -29.00 -10.30
N MET A 672 -11.89 -29.68 -11.36
CA MET A 672 -13.17 -29.39 -11.98
C MET A 672 -14.36 -29.88 -11.15
N SER A 673 -14.32 -31.14 -10.75
CA SER A 673 -15.41 -31.79 -10.03
C SER A 673 -15.58 -31.25 -8.62
N GLY A 674 -14.49 -30.83 -7.97
CA GLY A 674 -14.54 -30.21 -6.65
C GLY A 674 -14.96 -28.75 -6.64
N ASN A 675 -14.85 -28.04 -7.78
CA ASN A 675 -15.03 -26.59 -7.85
C ASN A 675 -16.00 -26.14 -8.95
N GLU A 676 -17.00 -26.97 -9.28
CA GLU A 676 -18.00 -26.70 -10.33
C GLU A 676 -18.65 -25.32 -10.20
N PHE A 677 -19.01 -24.90 -8.98
CA PHE A 677 -19.66 -23.60 -8.76
C PHE A 677 -18.75 -22.41 -9.09
N PHE A 678 -17.46 -22.52 -8.77
CA PHE A 678 -16.48 -21.50 -9.11
C PHE A 678 -16.33 -21.42 -10.63
N LEU A 679 -16.10 -22.56 -11.30
CA LEU A 679 -15.93 -22.60 -12.75
C LEU A 679 -17.16 -22.07 -13.51
N LYS A 680 -18.37 -22.36 -13.02
CA LYS A 680 -19.62 -21.79 -13.58
C LYS A 680 -19.70 -20.27 -13.47
N ARG A 681 -19.15 -19.66 -12.41
CA ARG A 681 -19.09 -18.19 -12.29
C ARG A 681 -18.05 -17.59 -13.23
N GLN A 682 -16.97 -18.33 -13.49
CA GLN A 682 -15.91 -17.91 -14.40
C GLN A 682 -16.15 -18.34 -15.86
N ARG A 683 -17.42 -18.46 -16.27
CA ARG A 683 -17.83 -19.00 -17.58
C ARG A 683 -17.28 -18.24 -18.78
N TYR A 684 -16.78 -17.02 -18.61
CA TYR A 684 -16.09 -16.31 -19.70
C TYR A 684 -14.83 -17.05 -20.21
N PHE A 685 -14.33 -18.07 -19.50
CA PHE A 685 -13.42 -19.07 -20.06
C PHE A 685 -13.93 -19.69 -21.39
N ASP A 686 -15.25 -19.72 -21.62
CA ASP A 686 -15.90 -20.26 -22.82
C ASP A 686 -15.66 -19.44 -24.10
N ARG A 687 -15.30 -18.15 -24.01
CA ARG A 687 -15.23 -17.25 -25.18
C ARG A 687 -14.06 -17.53 -26.12
N TYR A 688 -13.07 -18.33 -25.70
CA TYR A 688 -11.98 -18.80 -26.56
C TYR A 688 -12.41 -19.86 -27.60
N ARG A 689 -13.71 -20.16 -27.71
CA ARG A 689 -14.28 -21.12 -28.66
C ARG A 689 -14.13 -20.79 -30.16
N VAL A 690 -13.71 -19.58 -30.55
CA VAL A 690 -14.01 -19.07 -31.91
C VAL A 690 -12.80 -18.92 -32.85
N ALA A 691 -11.56 -19.16 -32.42
CA ALA A 691 -10.41 -19.05 -33.33
C ALA A 691 -10.03 -20.36 -34.06
N ASP A 692 -10.32 -21.55 -33.51
CA ASP A 692 -9.73 -22.83 -33.97
C ASP A 692 -10.72 -23.90 -34.46
N LEU A 693 -11.94 -23.52 -34.86
CA LEU A 693 -12.87 -24.43 -35.56
C LEU A 693 -13.12 -24.04 -37.02
N GLY A 694 -12.21 -23.25 -37.60
CA GLY A 694 -12.25 -22.78 -38.98
C GLY A 694 -10.91 -22.91 -39.70
N SER A 695 -10.27 -24.08 -39.64
CA SER A 695 -9.21 -24.49 -40.59
C SER A 695 -9.19 -26.00 -40.77
#